data_AF-A0A453BSW4-F1
#
_entry.id   AF-A0A453BSW4-F1
#
_cell.length_a   1.000
_cell.length_b   1.000
_cell.length_c   1.000
_cell.angle_alpha   90.00
_cell.angle_beta   90.00
_cell.angle_gamma   90.00
#
_symmetry.space_group_name_H-M   'P 1'
#
loop_
_entity.id
_entity.type
_entity.pdbx_description
1 polymer ?
#
loop_
_entity_poly.entity_id
_entity_poly.type
_entity_poly.pdbx_seq_one_letter_code
_entity_poly.pdbx_strand_id
1 'polypeptide(L)'
;MLYKLSLLNATPWDNICDNDNVDLSAVGKSLLQLSLEVLLKTQNDAVRLNCIALLLALAKKEAFDILLLGDLSLIKSVEEEESTQTDDVPPNASIIVLFADAVKGSLLSTNLEVQTGTLDLIFHFLSSDANICVVLQTLVDENVADYVFEVLRLSGNNDPLVISSIQVLSLLATSEEMFKEKLAIGFSTLLPVLHYVTEIPFHPVQSQVLRLVWICIANCSGILSLSQEEQIACTLTLILRRNDSGELGMCSETFALVCSILIEIMRSPSAHDIQKLPSLIEEASKHAISSTLPHAYDSAFLVPHSLRLLKEALIFCLEGNTDKISVKKDLEDSVIEICGTYLLHWLETAVVDGNDDETLGEILQIFHIILSSTCHNKQLKFAEMLASSSWFSLSFGFMGLFPTDHVKSVVYLITSSIVDKILGCKYGETIRDAYVYLPSDPTELVYLLGQCSSEDFNLASCQCAILVILYACSFYNERLVADSQLLSSVEQYILLNGGKFPYEIAGSVMLTLLVHLYAFVRGISFGCTIQHSPEAERTLFHVMACKEWDLLFIRVHPIALKWLFQKVELLEPLSFQMLNFCRTFCEDRTVVLLNSSQLVDIKMVAELVFSGETSLSSLLVSLLNQIIKDGTEDEVFSVVNVIAEILVISPCSSSHFTSSGVIDAVGSIYCSPYSSRIKTVCSLLIFNILYSASAMTVYWEDEWLALTMKLLEYFNSSLDYTSSDQEQKILIGIFCLILHHSASKVLIEPAKAIILNKPLVSLTDGIIQEACAKGPSLLQYNQETDFGGFMILILQLVFFSLRSLHAILDPSIDWQEFLQHSDNTQFFSVVGIPCHDLCRLMHFGPYPVKLIASQCLLELLTRISDQRSYLNAELRCSAQYMKSIIAVIEGLVLSQDSRVAENCGSCLSMILGWEKFGSQENMVGRESKWSRLIMEEFAVALTAPGLTSKSFSNQQKIASNIAVSLLKLSQVPEWLTSLFDSSLISGVVGNLSARNVTADIVKLFSELMTKKYLTQEHVVSLHNLFQVCRRQVYEGSCSKSELSEQKAEETVAMSPDEVCALLFGIVLNQRTASCTLQMEQQNLLREIDLFFQESSQGE
;
A
#
# COMPACT_ATOMS: atom_id res chain seq x y z
N MET A 1 83.33 20.69 -16.81
CA MET A 1 83.96 22.04 -16.83
C MET A 1 82.99 23.06 -17.39
N LEU A 2 82.40 22.83 -18.57
CA LEU A 2 81.33 23.67 -19.15
C LEU A 2 80.06 23.79 -18.27
N TYR A 3 79.58 22.72 -17.65
CA TYR A 3 78.47 22.76 -16.68
C TYR A 3 78.76 23.65 -15.44
N LYS A 4 80.01 23.68 -14.97
CA LYS A 4 80.41 24.57 -13.86
C LYS A 4 80.54 26.04 -14.31
N LEU A 5 80.84 26.28 -15.59
CA LEU A 5 80.91 27.61 -16.19
C LEU A 5 79.51 28.20 -16.45
N SER A 6 78.52 27.39 -16.84
CA SER A 6 77.14 27.86 -17.05
C SER A 6 76.41 28.22 -15.74
N LEU A 7 76.83 27.63 -14.62
CA LEU A 7 76.38 27.97 -13.25
C LEU A 7 76.98 29.28 -12.72
N LEU A 8 78.14 29.72 -13.24
CA LEU A 8 78.84 30.94 -12.80
C LEU A 8 78.34 32.22 -13.50
N ASN A 9 77.66 32.12 -14.66
CA ASN A 9 77.00 33.26 -15.31
C ASN A 9 75.56 33.41 -14.78
N ALA A 10 75.43 34.16 -13.69
CA ALA A 10 74.20 34.42 -12.95
C ALA A 10 73.50 35.74 -13.38
N THR A 11 73.45 36.03 -14.67
CA THR A 11 72.64 37.12 -15.24
C THR A 11 71.75 36.56 -16.35
N PRO A 12 70.48 37.01 -16.48
CA PRO A 12 69.62 36.64 -17.60
C PRO A 12 70.31 37.01 -18.92
N TRP A 13 70.12 36.19 -19.96
CA TRP A 13 70.64 36.47 -21.30
C TRP A 13 70.06 37.76 -21.91
N ASP A 14 69.01 38.33 -21.31
CA ASP A 14 68.34 39.56 -21.74
C ASP A 14 69.13 40.86 -21.53
N ASN A 15 70.18 40.88 -20.71
CA ASN A 15 70.93 42.12 -20.41
C ASN A 15 72.33 42.20 -21.05
N ILE A 16 72.55 41.50 -22.18
CA ILE A 16 73.84 41.53 -22.90
C ILE A 16 73.63 41.89 -24.38
N CYS A 17 72.84 42.92 -24.66
CA CYS A 17 72.83 43.56 -25.98
C CYS A 17 73.76 44.80 -26.07
N ASP A 18 74.41 45.22 -24.97
CA ASP A 18 75.19 46.47 -24.93
C ASP A 18 76.72 46.29 -24.80
N ASN A 19 77.27 45.10 -25.04
CA ASN A 19 78.73 44.93 -25.12
C ASN A 19 79.16 44.33 -26.46
N ASP A 20 79.46 45.24 -27.39
CA ASP A 20 80.25 44.98 -28.59
C ASP A 20 81.59 44.32 -28.20
N ASN A 21 81.69 42.99 -28.35
CA ASN A 21 82.90 42.24 -28.81
C ASN A 21 82.89 40.72 -28.53
N VAL A 22 81.81 40.08 -28.10
CA VAL A 22 81.72 38.61 -28.11
C VAL A 22 80.33 38.17 -28.55
N ASP A 23 80.26 37.47 -29.68
CA ASP A 23 79.01 36.96 -30.26
C ASP A 23 78.53 35.72 -29.47
N LEU A 24 78.04 35.93 -28.24
CA LEU A 24 77.61 34.87 -27.32
C LEU A 24 76.45 34.02 -27.88
N SER A 25 75.67 34.57 -28.80
CA SER A 25 74.63 33.85 -29.57
C SER A 25 75.22 32.72 -30.41
N ALA A 26 76.26 33.00 -31.21
CA ALA A 26 76.92 32.00 -32.06
C ALA A 26 77.66 30.92 -31.25
N VAL A 27 78.25 31.30 -30.12
CA VAL A 27 78.88 30.36 -29.17
C VAL A 27 77.81 29.50 -28.48
N GLY A 28 76.65 30.07 -28.14
CA GLY A 28 75.49 29.37 -27.61
C GLY A 28 74.93 28.31 -28.57
N LYS A 29 74.73 28.67 -29.83
CA LYS A 29 74.26 27.76 -30.90
C LYS A 29 75.24 26.61 -31.13
N SER A 30 76.54 26.91 -31.19
CA SER A 30 77.60 25.90 -31.35
C SER A 30 77.68 24.95 -30.15
N LEU A 31 77.54 25.48 -28.92
CA LEU A 31 77.55 24.69 -27.70
C LEU A 31 76.31 23.78 -27.61
N LEU A 32 75.13 24.30 -28.00
CA LEU A 32 73.89 23.54 -28.08
C LEU A 32 74.02 22.39 -29.09
N GLN A 33 74.42 22.70 -30.32
CA GLN A 33 74.60 21.72 -31.39
C GLN A 33 75.64 20.65 -31.02
N LEU A 34 76.80 21.05 -30.49
CA LEU A 34 77.82 20.09 -30.02
C LEU A 34 77.32 19.23 -28.86
N SER A 35 76.54 19.80 -27.94
CA SER A 35 75.97 19.03 -26.83
C SER A 35 74.93 18.01 -27.30
N LEU A 36 74.11 18.35 -28.31
CA LEU A 36 73.16 17.44 -28.94
C LEU A 36 73.86 16.36 -29.79
N GLU A 37 74.89 16.72 -30.55
CA GLU A 37 75.70 15.74 -31.31
C GLU A 37 76.44 14.77 -30.39
N VAL A 38 76.96 15.25 -29.24
CA VAL A 38 77.58 14.40 -28.23
C VAL A 38 76.54 13.47 -27.61
N LEU A 39 75.34 13.98 -27.30
CA LEU A 39 74.24 13.16 -26.78
C LEU A 39 73.79 12.08 -27.77
N LEU A 40 73.72 12.42 -29.06
CA LEU A 40 73.38 11.49 -30.15
C LEU A 40 74.43 10.36 -30.30
N LYS A 41 75.72 10.70 -30.24
CA LYS A 41 76.82 9.74 -30.55
C LYS A 41 77.29 8.93 -29.33
N THR A 42 77.03 9.38 -28.11
CA THR A 42 77.56 8.73 -26.91
C THR A 42 76.78 7.46 -26.54
N GLN A 43 77.51 6.41 -26.16
CA GLN A 43 76.96 5.16 -25.60
C GLN A 43 77.15 5.06 -24.08
N ASN A 44 77.79 6.05 -23.45
CA ASN A 44 78.08 6.03 -22.01
C ASN A 44 77.06 6.88 -21.23
N ASP A 45 76.29 6.23 -20.36
CA ASP A 45 75.23 6.87 -19.57
C ASP A 45 75.74 7.97 -18.63
N ALA A 46 76.98 7.89 -18.11
CA ALA A 46 77.56 8.97 -17.30
C ALA A 46 77.85 10.23 -18.16
N VAL A 47 78.17 10.04 -19.44
CA VAL A 47 78.34 11.16 -20.37
C VAL A 47 76.97 11.73 -20.77
N ARG A 48 75.97 10.86 -21.01
CA ARG A 48 74.59 11.27 -21.28
C ARG A 48 74.04 12.12 -20.16
N LEU A 49 74.13 11.66 -18.91
CA LEU A 49 73.61 12.37 -17.74
C LEU A 49 74.24 13.75 -17.55
N ASN A 50 75.55 13.88 -17.75
CA ASN A 50 76.24 15.17 -17.69
C ASN A 50 75.83 16.11 -18.86
N CYS A 51 75.60 15.56 -20.05
CA CYS A 51 75.14 16.34 -21.21
C CYS A 51 73.68 16.78 -21.03
N ILE A 52 72.80 15.89 -20.57
CA ILE A 52 71.40 16.18 -20.23
C ILE A 52 71.33 17.24 -19.14
N ALA A 53 72.12 17.13 -18.07
CA ALA A 53 72.15 18.14 -17.01
C ALA A 53 72.56 19.54 -17.52
N LEU A 54 73.52 19.59 -18.46
CA LEU A 54 73.90 20.84 -19.12
C LEU A 54 72.77 21.40 -20.00
N LEU A 55 72.16 20.56 -20.83
CA LEU A 55 71.05 20.95 -21.70
C LEU A 55 69.81 21.38 -20.89
N LEU A 56 69.51 20.70 -19.78
CA LEU A 56 68.41 21.05 -18.88
C LEU A 56 68.64 22.40 -18.20
N ALA A 57 69.88 22.68 -17.79
CA ALA A 57 70.25 23.99 -17.23
C ALA A 57 70.15 25.12 -18.27
N LEU A 58 70.35 24.80 -19.56
CA LEU A 58 70.14 25.74 -20.67
C LEU A 58 68.64 25.92 -20.97
N ALA A 59 67.85 24.83 -20.91
CA ALA A 59 66.39 24.85 -21.11
C ALA A 59 65.67 25.69 -20.06
N LYS A 60 66.04 25.53 -18.78
CA LYS A 60 65.48 26.31 -17.67
C LYS A 60 65.84 27.81 -17.70
N LYS A 61 66.77 28.22 -18.58
CA LYS A 61 67.19 29.61 -18.76
C LYS A 61 66.69 30.20 -20.09
N GLU A 62 65.69 29.59 -20.72
CA GLU A 62 65.07 30.05 -21.98
C GLU A 62 66.08 30.20 -23.14
N ALA A 63 67.24 29.54 -23.05
CA ALA A 63 68.30 29.65 -24.06
C ALA A 63 67.88 29.03 -25.41
N PHE A 64 66.90 28.12 -25.39
CA PHE A 64 66.33 27.55 -26.60
C PHE A 64 65.42 28.55 -27.34
N ASP A 65 64.66 29.40 -26.62
CA ASP A 65 63.79 30.41 -27.23
C ASP A 65 64.58 31.46 -28.01
N ILE A 66 65.66 31.97 -27.42
CA ILE A 66 66.54 32.99 -28.02
C ILE A 66 67.20 32.45 -29.30
N LEU A 67 67.59 31.17 -29.30
CA LEU A 67 68.25 30.50 -30.43
C LEU A 67 67.26 30.11 -31.54
N LEU A 68 66.02 29.77 -31.18
CA LEU A 68 64.94 29.47 -32.14
C LEU A 68 64.40 30.76 -32.81
N LEU A 69 64.32 31.87 -32.07
CA LEU A 69 63.89 33.18 -32.58
C LEU A 69 64.93 33.85 -33.50
N GLY A 70 66.23 33.72 -33.18
CA GLY A 70 67.33 34.34 -33.94
C GLY A 70 67.52 33.81 -35.37
N ASP A 71 66.98 32.64 -35.69
CA ASP A 71 67.16 31.97 -36.98
C ASP A 71 65.94 32.09 -37.92
N LEU A 72 64.78 32.52 -37.42
CA LEU A 72 63.55 32.68 -38.22
C LEU A 72 63.52 33.96 -39.07
N SER A 73 64.35 34.97 -38.74
CA SER A 73 64.52 36.16 -39.58
C SER A 73 65.16 35.86 -40.94
N LEU A 74 65.77 34.68 -41.11
CA LEU A 74 66.31 34.19 -42.38
C LEU A 74 65.29 33.42 -43.23
N ILE A 75 64.23 32.86 -42.62
CA ILE A 75 63.21 32.10 -43.35
C ILE A 75 62.23 33.03 -44.08
N LYS A 76 61.90 34.19 -43.49
CA LYS A 76 61.03 35.19 -44.14
C LYS A 76 61.65 35.90 -45.36
N SER A 77 62.95 35.75 -45.62
CA SER A 77 63.61 36.38 -46.78
C SER A 77 63.77 35.46 -48.00
N VAL A 78 63.33 34.20 -47.94
CA VAL A 78 63.55 33.22 -49.03
C VAL A 78 62.25 32.77 -49.73
N GLU A 79 61.08 33.20 -49.28
CA GLU A 79 59.80 32.86 -49.94
C GLU A 79 59.46 33.71 -51.19
N GLU A 80 60.36 34.55 -51.68
CA GLU A 80 60.28 35.14 -53.02
C GLU A 80 61.50 34.72 -53.87
N GLU A 81 61.56 33.44 -54.26
CA GLU A 81 61.99 32.99 -55.60
C GLU A 81 62.01 31.46 -55.66
N GLU A 82 61.05 30.89 -56.39
CA GLU A 82 61.00 29.47 -56.72
C GLU A 82 62.15 29.05 -57.65
N SER A 83 62.57 27.80 -57.45
CA SER A 83 63.24 26.91 -58.42
C SER A 83 64.75 27.09 -58.64
N THR A 84 65.54 26.24 -57.98
CA THR A 84 66.34 25.20 -58.67
C THR A 84 66.96 24.25 -57.65
N GLN A 85 67.06 22.98 -58.05
CA GLN A 85 67.54 21.84 -57.25
C GLN A 85 68.99 22.04 -56.75
N THR A 86 69.18 21.88 -55.44
CA THR A 86 70.40 21.34 -54.81
C THR A 86 70.02 20.79 -53.44
N ASP A 87 70.49 19.57 -53.13
CA ASP A 87 70.48 18.97 -51.79
C ASP A 87 71.20 19.89 -50.81
N ASP A 88 70.46 20.70 -50.06
CA ASP A 88 70.92 21.31 -48.82
C ASP A 88 69.67 21.64 -47.98
N VAL A 89 69.45 20.87 -46.91
CA VAL A 89 68.42 21.10 -45.90
C VAL A 89 68.68 22.48 -45.26
N PRO A 90 67.68 23.39 -45.17
CA PRO A 90 67.89 24.66 -44.50
C PRO A 90 68.30 24.42 -43.03
N PRO A 91 69.29 25.15 -42.48
CA PRO A 91 69.95 24.84 -41.20
C PRO A 91 69.06 25.00 -39.95
N ASN A 92 67.75 25.23 -40.12
CA ASN A 92 66.78 25.49 -39.05
C ASN A 92 65.86 24.29 -38.77
N ALA A 93 65.57 23.46 -39.78
CA ALA A 93 64.98 22.13 -39.56
C ALA A 93 65.98 21.18 -38.89
N SER A 94 67.29 21.47 -38.99
CA SER A 94 68.35 20.57 -38.55
C SER A 94 68.52 20.50 -37.03
N ILE A 95 68.29 21.57 -36.26
CA ILE A 95 68.51 21.55 -34.79
C ILE A 95 67.36 20.87 -34.05
N ILE A 96 66.11 21.08 -34.49
CA ILE A 96 64.93 20.43 -33.88
C ILE A 96 64.92 18.93 -34.22
N VAL A 97 65.24 18.56 -35.47
CA VAL A 97 65.42 17.16 -35.87
C VAL A 97 66.63 16.52 -35.17
N LEU A 98 67.76 17.24 -35.07
CA LEU A 98 68.92 16.77 -34.29
C LEU A 98 68.59 16.59 -32.81
N PHE A 99 67.78 17.48 -32.22
CA PHE A 99 67.29 17.32 -30.86
C PHE A 99 66.41 16.07 -30.73
N ALA A 100 65.43 15.91 -31.62
CA ALA A 100 64.55 14.75 -31.67
C ALA A 100 65.35 13.44 -31.78
N ASP A 101 66.36 13.38 -32.64
CA ASP A 101 67.23 12.22 -32.80
C ASP A 101 68.13 11.99 -31.58
N ALA A 102 68.70 13.04 -31.01
CA ALA A 102 69.63 12.95 -29.88
C ALA A 102 68.96 12.40 -28.61
N VAL A 103 67.67 12.71 -28.38
CA VAL A 103 66.94 12.24 -27.20
C VAL A 103 66.51 10.78 -27.30
N LYS A 104 66.22 10.25 -28.50
CA LYS A 104 65.75 8.86 -28.73
C LYS A 104 66.66 7.82 -28.05
N GLY A 105 67.97 7.92 -28.26
CA GLY A 105 68.94 6.99 -27.68
C GLY A 105 69.10 7.10 -26.16
N SER A 106 68.77 8.26 -25.58
CA SER A 106 68.81 8.48 -24.14
C SER A 106 67.52 8.02 -23.45
N LEU A 107 66.37 8.09 -24.14
CA LEU A 107 65.10 7.51 -23.69
C LEU A 107 65.17 5.97 -23.59
N LEU A 108 65.90 5.30 -24.49
CA LEU A 108 66.10 3.84 -24.43
C LEU A 108 67.25 3.37 -23.52
N SER A 109 67.85 4.27 -22.72
CA SER A 109 68.89 3.88 -21.76
C SER A 109 68.34 2.95 -20.68
N THR A 110 69.17 2.03 -20.17
CA THR A 110 68.81 1.20 -19.01
C THR A 110 68.94 1.95 -17.68
N ASN A 111 69.46 3.18 -17.69
CA ASN A 111 69.62 4.02 -16.50
C ASN A 111 68.40 4.96 -16.32
N LEU A 112 67.67 4.75 -15.22
CA LEU A 112 66.48 5.52 -14.86
C LEU A 112 66.73 7.04 -14.74
N GLU A 113 67.90 7.46 -14.25
CA GLU A 113 68.24 8.88 -14.12
C GLU A 113 68.47 9.54 -15.49
N VAL A 114 69.03 8.79 -16.45
CA VAL A 114 69.20 9.25 -17.83
C VAL A 114 67.84 9.37 -18.50
N GLN A 115 66.95 8.39 -18.34
CA GLN A 115 65.59 8.42 -18.88
C GLN A 115 64.78 9.59 -18.30
N THR A 116 64.73 9.73 -16.98
CA THR A 116 64.00 10.81 -16.29
C THR A 116 64.55 12.18 -16.68
N GLY A 117 65.89 12.35 -16.65
CA GLY A 117 66.51 13.61 -17.05
C GLY A 117 66.28 13.96 -18.53
N THR A 118 66.17 12.95 -19.41
CA THR A 118 65.84 13.17 -20.82
C THR A 118 64.38 13.62 -20.98
N LEU A 119 63.44 13.01 -20.25
CA LEU A 119 62.04 13.42 -20.25
C LEU A 119 61.86 14.84 -19.70
N ASP A 120 62.53 15.18 -18.59
CA ASP A 120 62.54 16.54 -18.04
C ASP A 120 63.10 17.56 -19.03
N LEU A 121 64.14 17.18 -19.79
CA LEU A 121 64.70 18.01 -20.84
C LEU A 121 63.69 18.26 -21.96
N ILE A 122 62.97 17.22 -22.40
CA ILE A 122 61.91 17.35 -23.41
C ILE A 122 60.77 18.22 -22.88
N PHE A 123 60.35 18.02 -21.62
CA PHE A 123 59.30 18.82 -20.99
C PHE A 123 59.66 20.32 -20.97
N HIS A 124 60.86 20.66 -20.50
CA HIS A 124 61.31 22.06 -20.48
C HIS A 124 61.54 22.63 -21.87
N PHE A 125 61.95 21.80 -22.84
CA PHE A 125 62.06 22.21 -24.24
C PHE A 125 60.70 22.57 -24.84
N LEU A 126 59.66 21.78 -24.54
CA LEU A 126 58.30 21.98 -25.03
C LEU A 126 57.47 23.05 -24.27
N SER A 127 57.91 23.42 -23.07
CA SER A 127 57.22 24.43 -22.23
C SER A 127 57.62 25.87 -22.56
N SER A 128 58.33 26.09 -23.68
CA SER A 128 58.92 27.37 -24.07
C SER A 128 58.01 28.15 -25.02
N ASP A 129 57.87 29.48 -24.87
CA ASP A 129 56.80 30.29 -25.49
C ASP A 129 56.98 30.52 -27.02
N ALA A 130 58.14 30.19 -27.61
CA ALA A 130 58.42 30.47 -29.02
C ALA A 130 57.88 29.37 -29.98
N ASN A 131 56.77 29.66 -30.66
CA ASN A 131 56.22 28.91 -31.81
C ASN A 131 56.12 27.36 -31.62
N ILE A 132 55.53 27.00 -30.48
CA ILE A 132 55.26 25.64 -29.99
C ILE A 132 54.67 24.69 -31.06
N CYS A 133 53.78 25.17 -31.95
CA CYS A 133 53.10 24.31 -32.93
C CYS A 133 54.04 23.59 -33.90
N VAL A 134 55.04 24.29 -34.46
CA VAL A 134 55.98 23.70 -35.43
C VAL A 134 56.95 22.73 -34.74
N VAL A 135 57.35 23.06 -33.51
CA VAL A 135 58.22 22.20 -32.69
C VAL A 135 57.51 20.91 -32.31
N LEU A 136 56.27 21.01 -31.80
CA LEU A 136 55.44 19.85 -31.47
C LEU A 136 55.22 18.95 -32.69
N GLN A 137 54.86 19.55 -33.83
CA GLN A 137 54.65 18.80 -35.08
C GLN A 137 55.91 18.04 -35.49
N THR A 138 57.07 18.70 -35.47
CA THR A 138 58.34 18.07 -35.84
C THR A 138 58.73 16.92 -34.90
N LEU A 139 58.49 17.03 -33.59
CA LEU A 139 58.79 15.94 -32.65
C LEU A 139 57.84 14.74 -32.80
N VAL A 140 56.57 14.99 -33.14
CA VAL A 140 55.59 13.92 -33.42
C VAL A 140 55.95 13.20 -34.73
N ASP A 141 56.30 13.94 -35.77
CA ASP A 141 56.74 13.39 -37.08
C ASP A 141 58.02 12.56 -36.93
N GLU A 142 58.94 13.01 -36.07
CA GLU A 142 60.18 12.30 -35.74
C GLU A 142 59.99 11.10 -34.79
N ASN A 143 58.74 10.69 -34.51
CA ASN A 143 58.39 9.53 -33.69
C ASN A 143 58.84 9.62 -32.22
N VAL A 144 59.16 10.80 -31.68
CA VAL A 144 59.57 10.94 -30.27
C VAL A 144 58.51 10.41 -29.31
N ALA A 145 57.22 10.61 -29.66
CA ALA A 145 56.09 10.06 -28.92
C ALA A 145 56.17 8.52 -28.72
N ASP A 146 56.58 7.77 -29.75
CA ASP A 146 56.68 6.30 -29.68
C ASP A 146 57.73 5.86 -28.67
N TYR A 147 58.87 6.58 -28.59
CA TYR A 147 59.90 6.33 -27.59
C TYR A 147 59.44 6.68 -26.18
N VAL A 148 58.63 7.74 -26.01
CA VAL A 148 58.06 8.09 -24.70
C VAL A 148 57.03 7.05 -24.25
N PHE A 149 56.18 6.54 -25.15
CA PHE A 149 55.28 5.43 -24.86
C PHE A 149 56.04 4.14 -24.49
N GLU A 150 57.16 3.86 -25.13
CA GLU A 150 57.99 2.70 -24.82
C GLU A 150 58.65 2.83 -23.44
N VAL A 151 59.15 4.02 -23.07
CA VAL A 151 59.64 4.30 -21.71
C VAL A 151 58.53 4.13 -20.69
N LEU A 152 57.33 4.62 -20.99
CA LEU A 152 56.16 4.47 -20.12
C LEU A 152 55.79 3.00 -19.94
N ARG A 153 55.83 2.19 -21.01
CA ARG A 153 55.59 0.74 -20.98
C ARG A 153 56.59 -0.01 -20.10
N LEU A 154 57.85 0.42 -20.11
CA LEU A 154 58.95 -0.20 -19.34
C LEU A 154 59.10 0.36 -17.92
N SER A 155 58.38 1.43 -17.57
CA SER A 155 58.54 2.17 -16.31
C SER A 155 58.18 1.36 -15.05
N GLY A 156 57.39 0.28 -15.16
CA GLY A 156 57.10 -0.64 -14.06
C GLY A 156 56.51 0.02 -12.81
N ASN A 157 55.69 1.06 -12.97
CA ASN A 157 55.11 1.88 -11.89
C ASN A 157 56.13 2.73 -11.11
N ASN A 158 57.22 3.14 -11.74
CA ASN A 158 58.17 4.09 -11.14
C ASN A 158 57.66 5.54 -11.29
N ASP A 159 57.18 6.13 -10.20
CA ASP A 159 56.53 7.45 -10.16
C ASP A 159 57.24 8.56 -10.95
N PRO A 160 58.56 8.81 -10.81
CA PRO A 160 59.24 9.88 -11.53
C PRO A 160 59.20 9.70 -13.06
N LEU A 161 59.30 8.46 -13.54
CA LEU A 161 59.22 8.16 -14.98
C LEU A 161 57.79 8.28 -15.48
N VAL A 162 56.81 7.81 -14.72
CA VAL A 162 55.39 7.93 -15.07
C VAL A 162 55.00 9.42 -15.15
N ILE A 163 55.37 10.21 -14.13
CA ILE A 163 55.08 11.65 -14.09
C ILE A 163 55.69 12.36 -15.29
N SER A 164 57.00 12.19 -15.52
CA SER A 164 57.73 12.89 -16.58
C SER A 164 57.25 12.48 -17.98
N SER A 165 56.98 11.19 -18.20
CA SER A 165 56.44 10.69 -19.47
C SER A 165 55.04 11.23 -19.76
N ILE A 166 54.13 11.23 -18.77
CA ILE A 166 52.77 11.73 -18.97
C ILE A 166 52.76 13.24 -19.19
N GLN A 167 53.61 14.01 -18.51
CA GLN A 167 53.73 15.45 -18.75
C GLN A 167 54.18 15.76 -20.18
N VAL A 168 55.18 15.04 -20.70
CA VAL A 168 55.64 15.18 -22.09
C VAL A 168 54.52 14.79 -23.06
N LEU A 169 53.84 13.65 -22.86
CA LEU A 169 52.73 13.22 -23.72
C LEU A 169 51.56 14.20 -23.69
N SER A 170 51.25 14.79 -22.53
CA SER A 170 50.21 15.82 -22.40
C SER A 170 50.53 17.10 -23.16
N LEU A 171 51.81 17.48 -23.27
CA LEU A 171 52.24 18.61 -24.10
C LEU A 171 52.17 18.25 -25.60
N LEU A 172 52.63 17.05 -25.98
CA LEU A 172 52.52 16.56 -27.36
C LEU A 172 51.06 16.48 -27.83
N ALA A 173 50.12 16.12 -26.95
CA ALA A 173 48.70 16.06 -27.25
C ALA A 173 48.06 17.40 -27.63
N THR A 174 48.72 18.54 -27.36
CA THR A 174 48.24 19.86 -27.81
C THR A 174 48.35 20.08 -29.32
N SER A 175 49.10 19.23 -30.04
CA SER A 175 49.19 19.23 -31.51
C SER A 175 48.01 18.54 -32.22
N GLU A 176 46.97 18.15 -31.47
CA GLU A 176 45.70 17.57 -31.88
C GLU A 176 45.78 16.58 -33.06
N GLU A 177 45.69 17.04 -34.32
CA GLU A 177 45.54 16.17 -35.50
C GLU A 177 46.69 15.18 -35.71
N MET A 178 47.95 15.60 -35.56
CA MET A 178 49.12 14.75 -35.86
C MET A 178 49.41 13.75 -34.73
N PHE A 179 49.03 14.08 -33.49
CA PHE A 179 49.24 13.20 -32.35
C PHE A 179 48.18 12.10 -32.23
N LYS A 180 47.00 12.25 -32.86
CA LYS A 180 45.90 11.26 -32.81
C LYS A 180 46.34 9.85 -33.22
N GLU A 181 47.07 9.73 -34.32
CA GLU A 181 47.54 8.42 -34.81
C GLU A 181 48.55 7.78 -33.84
N LYS A 182 49.46 8.57 -33.30
CA LYS A 182 50.46 8.11 -32.31
C LYS A 182 49.82 7.72 -30.98
N LEU A 183 48.85 8.51 -30.52
CA LEU A 183 48.07 8.21 -29.33
C LEU A 183 47.26 6.92 -29.47
N ALA A 184 46.63 6.71 -30.63
CA ALA A 184 45.88 5.49 -30.95
C ALA A 184 46.77 4.24 -30.86
N ILE A 185 47.97 4.29 -31.41
CA ILE A 185 48.95 3.18 -31.36
C ILE A 185 49.45 2.97 -29.93
N GLY A 186 49.78 4.05 -29.22
CA GLY A 186 50.31 4.03 -27.86
C GLY A 186 49.28 3.74 -26.77
N PHE A 187 47.97 3.77 -27.06
CA PHE A 187 46.89 3.75 -26.05
C PHE A 187 46.94 2.53 -25.12
N SER A 188 47.31 1.36 -25.64
CA SER A 188 47.42 0.13 -24.83
C SER A 188 48.42 0.26 -23.67
N THR A 189 49.41 1.15 -23.79
CA THR A 189 50.38 1.45 -22.71
C THR A 189 49.83 2.42 -21.66
N LEU A 190 48.79 3.20 -21.99
CA LEU A 190 48.13 4.13 -21.06
C LEU A 190 47.17 3.42 -20.10
N LEU A 191 46.57 2.29 -20.49
CA LEU A 191 45.58 1.58 -19.64
C LEU A 191 46.14 1.08 -18.30
N PRO A 192 47.31 0.40 -18.24
CA PRO A 192 47.91 0.00 -16.97
C PRO A 192 48.30 1.21 -16.11
N VAL A 193 48.76 2.29 -16.75
CA VAL A 193 49.13 3.54 -16.07
C VAL A 193 47.91 4.24 -15.50
N LEU A 194 46.79 4.26 -16.23
CA LEU A 194 45.51 4.75 -15.73
C LEU A 194 45.10 3.98 -14.47
N HIS A 195 45.17 2.65 -14.50
CA HIS A 195 44.83 1.84 -13.32
C HIS A 195 45.74 2.15 -12.12
N TYR A 196 47.05 2.25 -12.34
CA TYR A 196 48.02 2.59 -11.30
C TYR A 196 47.78 3.98 -10.68
N VAL A 197 47.66 5.00 -11.53
CA VAL A 197 47.50 6.41 -11.12
C VAL A 197 46.17 6.65 -10.41
N THR A 198 45.14 5.86 -10.72
CA THR A 198 43.81 5.99 -10.12
C THR A 198 43.66 5.25 -8.79
N GLU A 199 44.60 4.39 -8.42
CA GLU A 199 44.67 3.79 -7.08
C GLU A 199 45.24 4.76 -6.02
N ILE A 200 45.99 5.78 -6.44
CA ILE A 200 46.67 6.72 -5.55
C ILE A 200 45.85 8.02 -5.43
N PRO A 201 45.44 8.43 -4.21
CA PRO A 201 44.70 9.68 -4.03
C PRO A 201 45.56 10.90 -4.39
N PHE A 202 44.97 11.87 -5.10
CA PHE A 202 45.61 13.11 -5.56
C PHE A 202 46.93 12.91 -6.34
N HIS A 203 47.06 11.82 -7.11
CA HIS A 203 48.26 11.59 -7.92
C HIS A 203 48.49 12.76 -8.91
N PRO A 204 49.71 13.32 -9.01
CA PRO A 204 49.98 14.60 -9.69
C PRO A 204 49.67 14.61 -11.19
N VAL A 205 49.65 13.44 -11.84
CA VAL A 205 49.34 13.31 -13.27
C VAL A 205 47.97 12.68 -13.57
N GLN A 206 47.11 12.50 -12.55
CA GLN A 206 45.80 11.86 -12.73
C GLN A 206 44.92 12.57 -13.76
N SER A 207 44.80 13.91 -13.69
CA SER A 207 44.03 14.69 -14.67
C SER A 207 44.65 14.62 -16.07
N GLN A 208 45.98 14.64 -16.17
CA GLN A 208 46.71 14.56 -17.44
C GLN A 208 46.53 13.21 -18.14
N VAL A 209 46.59 12.09 -17.40
CA VAL A 209 46.31 10.75 -17.94
C VAL A 209 44.86 10.66 -18.44
N LEU A 210 43.90 11.13 -17.62
CA LEU A 210 42.49 11.13 -18.01
C LEU A 210 42.22 12.01 -19.23
N ARG A 211 42.90 13.15 -19.35
CA ARG A 211 42.81 14.02 -20.53
C ARG A 211 43.31 13.32 -21.79
N LEU A 212 44.44 12.60 -21.72
CA LEU A 212 44.93 11.79 -22.85
C LEU A 212 43.93 10.69 -23.22
N VAL A 213 43.30 10.05 -22.23
CA VAL A 213 42.25 9.04 -22.45
C VAL A 213 41.02 9.66 -23.11
N TRP A 214 40.57 10.81 -22.63
CA TRP A 214 39.45 11.55 -23.21
C TRP A 214 39.71 11.97 -24.66
N ILE A 215 40.90 12.52 -24.96
CA ILE A 215 41.30 12.89 -26.33
C ILE A 215 41.22 11.68 -27.26
N CYS A 216 41.66 10.50 -26.80
CA CYS A 216 41.59 9.28 -27.58
C CYS A 216 40.15 8.83 -27.85
N ILE A 217 39.28 8.83 -26.84
CA ILE A 217 37.89 8.36 -27.01
C ILE A 217 37.10 9.33 -27.91
N ALA A 218 37.23 10.63 -27.68
CA ALA A 218 36.49 11.65 -28.43
C ALA A 218 36.94 11.79 -29.90
N ASN A 219 38.25 11.62 -30.18
CA ASN A 219 38.79 11.87 -31.54
C ASN A 219 39.05 10.60 -32.36
N CYS A 220 39.17 9.43 -31.73
CA CYS A 220 39.56 8.18 -32.38
C CYS A 220 38.43 7.13 -32.30
N SER A 221 37.21 7.51 -32.72
CA SER A 221 36.03 6.64 -32.67
C SER A 221 36.24 5.34 -33.46
N GLY A 222 36.09 4.19 -32.80
CA GLY A 222 36.17 2.86 -33.43
C GLY A 222 37.55 2.17 -33.41
N ILE A 223 38.57 2.80 -32.82
CA ILE A 223 39.91 2.18 -32.65
C ILE A 223 39.98 1.31 -31.38
N LEU A 224 39.18 1.64 -30.35
CA LEU A 224 39.15 0.90 -29.09
C LEU A 224 38.36 -0.39 -29.21
N SER A 225 38.84 -1.46 -28.58
CA SER A 225 38.05 -2.69 -28.47
C SER A 225 36.99 -2.56 -27.37
N LEU A 226 35.88 -3.28 -27.50
CA LEU A 226 34.81 -3.32 -26.50
C LEU A 226 35.33 -3.61 -25.08
N SER A 227 36.34 -4.50 -24.96
CA SER A 227 36.97 -4.84 -23.68
C SER A 227 37.77 -3.69 -23.07
N GLN A 228 38.37 -2.83 -23.89
CA GLN A 228 39.10 -1.65 -23.42
C GLN A 228 38.13 -0.57 -22.94
N GLU A 229 37.05 -0.33 -23.68
CA GLU A 229 35.98 0.59 -23.26
C GLU A 229 35.32 0.14 -21.95
N GLU A 230 35.03 -1.17 -21.80
CA GLU A 230 34.52 -1.74 -20.55
C GLU A 230 35.50 -1.56 -19.39
N GLN A 231 36.81 -1.79 -19.61
CA GLN A 231 37.84 -1.65 -18.58
C GLN A 231 38.01 -0.19 -18.12
N ILE A 232 37.94 0.76 -19.05
CA ILE A 232 37.97 2.19 -18.74
C ILE A 232 36.74 2.55 -17.91
N ALA A 233 35.53 2.18 -18.35
CA ALA A 233 34.30 2.42 -17.61
C ALA A 233 34.38 1.84 -16.18
N CYS A 234 34.84 0.59 -16.02
CA CYS A 234 35.05 -0.04 -14.70
C CYS A 234 35.98 0.78 -13.80
N THR A 235 37.09 1.27 -14.36
CA THR A 235 38.09 2.05 -13.60
C THR A 235 37.50 3.38 -13.16
N LEU A 236 36.78 4.07 -14.05
CA LEU A 236 36.14 5.35 -13.79
C LEU A 236 35.01 5.25 -12.75
N THR A 237 34.15 4.23 -12.84
CA THR A 237 33.12 3.95 -11.83
C THR A 237 33.74 3.73 -10.45
N LEU A 238 34.86 2.99 -10.38
CA LEU A 238 35.55 2.72 -9.13
C LEU A 238 36.17 3.98 -8.49
N ILE A 239 36.64 4.93 -9.30
CA ILE A 239 37.13 6.24 -8.81
C ILE A 239 35.98 7.01 -8.16
N LEU A 240 34.82 7.11 -8.81
CA LEU A 240 33.66 7.83 -8.27
C LEU A 240 33.17 7.21 -6.96
N ARG A 241 33.12 5.88 -6.89
CA ARG A 241 32.76 5.15 -5.68
C ARG A 241 33.70 5.41 -4.51
N ARG A 242 35.02 5.38 -4.75
CA ARG A 242 36.02 5.67 -3.70
C ARG A 242 36.01 7.13 -3.26
N ASN A 243 35.63 8.05 -4.15
CA ASN A 243 35.46 9.46 -3.81
C ASN A 243 34.24 9.66 -2.90
N ASP A 244 33.11 9.03 -3.22
CA ASP A 244 31.89 9.08 -2.41
C ASP A 244 32.07 8.44 -1.01
N SER A 245 32.82 7.35 -0.90
CA SER A 245 33.15 6.74 0.40
C SER A 245 34.17 7.51 1.23
N GLY A 246 34.77 8.58 0.68
CA GLY A 246 35.85 9.35 1.30
C GLY A 246 37.20 8.63 1.35
N GLU A 247 37.36 7.49 0.66
CA GLU A 247 38.60 6.72 0.59
C GLU A 247 39.65 7.38 -0.33
N LEU A 248 39.21 8.10 -1.36
CA LEU A 248 40.08 8.75 -2.34
C LEU A 248 39.65 10.21 -2.53
N GLY A 249 40.53 11.16 -2.20
CA GLY A 249 40.30 12.56 -2.54
C GLY A 249 40.65 12.83 -4.01
N MET A 250 39.77 13.57 -4.69
CA MET A 250 39.87 13.86 -6.11
C MET A 250 39.78 15.37 -6.40
N CYS A 251 40.58 15.87 -7.35
CA CYS A 251 40.50 17.25 -7.83
C CYS A 251 39.25 17.47 -8.69
N SER A 252 38.76 18.71 -8.74
CA SER A 252 37.58 19.08 -9.54
C SER A 252 37.74 18.81 -11.04
N GLU A 253 38.92 19.10 -11.60
CA GLU A 253 39.28 18.78 -12.99
C GLU A 253 39.20 17.27 -13.28
N THR A 254 39.70 16.45 -12.36
CA THR A 254 39.64 14.99 -12.46
C THR A 254 38.19 14.50 -12.46
N PHE A 255 37.34 15.00 -11.56
CA PHE A 255 35.91 14.64 -11.51
C PHE A 255 35.20 14.98 -12.84
N ALA A 256 35.42 16.19 -13.35
CA ALA A 256 34.83 16.65 -14.60
C ALA A 256 35.27 15.80 -15.81
N LEU A 257 36.55 15.43 -15.87
CA LEU A 257 37.08 14.54 -16.91
C LEU A 257 36.51 13.13 -16.80
N VAL A 258 36.37 12.58 -15.59
CA VAL A 258 35.76 11.24 -15.38
C VAL A 258 34.34 11.21 -15.93
N CYS A 259 33.50 12.22 -15.59
CA CYS A 259 32.13 12.31 -16.10
C CYS A 259 32.11 12.47 -17.64
N SER A 260 33.00 13.30 -18.18
CA SER A 260 33.08 13.57 -19.63
C SER A 260 33.51 12.33 -20.42
N ILE A 261 34.43 11.52 -19.89
CA ILE A 261 34.84 10.27 -20.55
C ILE A 261 33.70 9.25 -20.56
N LEU A 262 32.98 9.10 -19.44
CA LEU A 262 31.82 8.20 -19.39
C LEU A 262 30.71 8.62 -20.36
N ILE A 263 30.45 9.93 -20.49
CA ILE A 263 29.53 10.49 -21.49
C ILE A 263 29.97 10.12 -22.90
N GLU A 264 31.25 10.31 -23.23
CA GLU A 264 31.76 10.00 -24.57
C GLU A 264 31.70 8.49 -24.88
N ILE A 265 31.95 7.64 -23.88
CA ILE A 265 31.75 6.18 -24.03
C ILE A 265 30.29 5.86 -24.33
N MET A 266 29.31 6.53 -23.69
CA MET A 266 27.88 6.28 -23.96
C MET A 266 27.43 6.76 -25.34
N ARG A 267 28.04 7.83 -25.86
CA ARG A 267 27.78 8.37 -27.20
C ARG A 267 28.37 7.53 -28.32
N SER A 268 29.32 6.64 -28.00
CA SER A 268 29.95 5.81 -29.01
C SER A 268 28.94 4.81 -29.58
N PRO A 269 29.00 4.48 -30.89
CA PRO A 269 28.10 3.50 -31.48
C PRO A 269 28.35 2.07 -30.95
N SER A 270 29.54 1.80 -30.37
CA SER A 270 29.91 0.53 -29.75
C SER A 270 29.35 0.36 -28.33
N ALA A 271 28.87 1.44 -27.69
CA ALA A 271 28.37 1.44 -26.32
C ALA A 271 27.25 0.41 -26.10
N HIS A 272 26.34 0.28 -27.07
CA HIS A 272 25.20 -0.64 -27.00
C HIS A 272 25.63 -2.11 -27.01
N ASP A 273 26.86 -2.43 -27.40
CA ASP A 273 27.42 -3.78 -27.45
C ASP A 273 28.16 -4.21 -26.18
N ILE A 274 28.43 -3.28 -25.26
CA ILE A 274 29.07 -3.58 -23.97
C ILE A 274 28.02 -4.02 -22.95
N GLN A 275 28.01 -5.30 -22.60
CA GLN A 275 26.97 -5.87 -21.72
C GLN A 275 26.96 -5.31 -20.30
N LYS A 276 28.13 -5.00 -19.71
CA LYS A 276 28.22 -4.47 -18.33
C LYS A 276 28.12 -2.95 -18.24
N LEU A 277 28.11 -2.24 -19.36
CA LEU A 277 28.12 -0.78 -19.37
C LEU A 277 26.94 -0.19 -18.61
N PRO A 278 25.67 -0.65 -18.79
CA PRO A 278 24.54 -0.07 -18.05
C PRO A 278 24.71 -0.14 -16.53
N SER A 279 25.13 -1.28 -15.99
CA SER A 279 25.37 -1.43 -14.54
C SER A 279 26.52 -0.57 -14.01
N LEU A 280 27.54 -0.32 -14.84
CA LEU A 280 28.66 0.54 -14.45
C LEU A 280 28.27 2.02 -14.46
N ILE A 281 27.45 2.44 -15.42
CA ILE A 281 26.89 3.78 -15.51
C ILE A 281 25.90 4.03 -14.38
N GLU A 282 25.13 3.01 -13.99
CA GLU A 282 24.23 3.07 -12.84
C GLU A 282 25.00 3.43 -11.56
N GLU A 283 26.02 2.62 -11.23
CA GLU A 283 26.87 2.83 -10.06
C GLU A 283 27.62 4.16 -10.13
N ALA A 284 28.15 4.53 -11.30
CA ALA A 284 28.85 5.79 -11.52
C ALA A 284 27.95 7.01 -11.30
N SER A 285 26.74 7.00 -11.89
CA SER A 285 25.80 8.12 -11.78
C SER A 285 25.33 8.31 -10.35
N LYS A 286 25.08 7.21 -9.63
CA LYS A 286 24.71 7.24 -8.21
C LYS A 286 25.78 7.91 -7.35
N HIS A 287 27.04 7.46 -7.48
CA HIS A 287 28.16 8.01 -6.69
C HIS A 287 28.55 9.44 -7.13
N ALA A 288 28.40 9.79 -8.40
CA ALA A 288 28.65 11.14 -8.89
C ALA A 288 27.63 12.14 -8.31
N ILE A 289 26.36 11.75 -8.24
CA ILE A 289 25.27 12.59 -7.70
C ILE A 289 25.36 12.68 -6.16
N SER A 290 25.60 11.57 -5.47
CA SER A 290 25.70 11.56 -4.00
C SER A 290 26.90 12.35 -3.47
N SER A 291 28.01 12.40 -4.21
CA SER A 291 29.21 13.13 -3.80
C SER A 291 29.15 14.64 -4.06
N THR A 292 28.26 15.12 -4.92
CA THR A 292 28.19 16.54 -5.33
C THR A 292 27.08 17.34 -4.65
N LEU A 293 25.96 16.70 -4.29
CA LEU A 293 24.81 17.38 -3.68
C LEU A 293 24.94 17.78 -2.19
N PRO A 294 25.73 17.09 -1.33
CA PRO A 294 25.95 17.53 0.05
C PRO A 294 26.68 18.89 0.13
N HIS A 295 26.32 19.73 1.10
CA HIS A 295 26.80 21.12 1.24
C HIS A 295 28.28 21.20 1.68
N ALA A 296 29.20 20.95 0.75
CA ALA A 296 30.59 21.38 0.86
C ALA A 296 30.82 22.53 -0.13
N TYR A 297 31.39 23.65 0.32
CA TYR A 297 31.55 24.88 -0.46
C TYR A 297 32.29 24.73 -1.81
N ASP A 298 32.99 23.60 -2.05
CA ASP A 298 33.68 23.27 -3.31
C ASP A 298 32.83 22.45 -4.31
N SER A 299 31.59 22.05 -3.97
CA SER A 299 30.80 21.14 -4.80
C SER A 299 29.97 21.81 -5.91
N ALA A 300 29.73 23.12 -5.85
CA ALA A 300 28.87 23.83 -6.81
C ALA A 300 29.37 23.74 -8.27
N PHE A 301 30.68 23.75 -8.48
CA PHE A 301 31.28 23.58 -9.81
C PHE A 301 31.16 22.14 -10.36
N LEU A 302 30.94 21.15 -9.50
CA LEU A 302 30.91 19.73 -9.87
C LEU A 302 29.50 19.24 -10.24
N VAL A 303 28.47 19.89 -9.69
CA VAL A 303 27.06 19.51 -9.91
C VAL A 303 26.70 19.41 -11.41
N PRO A 304 27.02 20.40 -12.28
CA PRO A 304 26.67 20.31 -13.70
C PRO A 304 27.29 19.09 -14.40
N HIS A 305 28.49 18.68 -14.01
CA HIS A 305 29.15 17.50 -14.60
C HIS A 305 28.43 16.20 -14.22
N SER A 306 28.00 16.06 -12.97
CA SER A 306 27.22 14.90 -12.52
C SER A 306 25.81 14.86 -13.14
N LEU A 307 25.16 16.02 -13.32
CA LEU A 307 23.85 16.12 -13.96
C LEU A 307 23.91 15.79 -15.45
N ARG A 308 24.96 16.26 -16.15
CA ARG A 308 25.19 15.89 -17.55
C ARG A 308 25.43 14.39 -17.73
N LEU A 309 26.15 13.76 -16.81
CA LEU A 309 26.34 12.31 -16.81
C LEU A 309 24.99 11.58 -16.67
N LEU A 310 24.17 12.01 -15.72
CA LEU A 310 22.83 11.43 -15.48
C LEU A 310 21.89 11.64 -16.68
N LYS A 311 21.91 12.83 -17.28
CA LYS A 311 21.13 13.16 -18.48
C LYS A 311 21.52 12.28 -19.66
N GLU A 312 22.82 12.11 -19.91
CA GLU A 312 23.29 11.26 -21.00
C GLU A 312 22.98 9.77 -20.73
N ALA A 313 23.09 9.32 -19.48
CA ALA A 313 22.68 7.97 -19.09
C ALA A 313 21.20 7.69 -19.41
N LEU A 314 20.33 8.67 -19.16
CA LEU A 314 18.91 8.60 -19.51
C LEU A 314 18.70 8.55 -21.02
N ILE A 315 19.39 9.39 -21.81
CA ILE A 315 19.33 9.37 -23.28
C ILE A 315 19.79 8.01 -23.81
N PHE A 316 20.89 7.48 -23.27
CA PHE A 316 21.42 6.16 -23.64
C PHE A 316 20.44 5.01 -23.33
N CYS A 317 19.59 5.12 -22.31
CA CYS A 317 18.50 4.17 -22.05
C CYS A 317 17.42 4.25 -23.13
N LEU A 318 17.06 5.46 -23.56
CA LEU A 318 16.00 5.70 -24.55
C LEU A 318 16.44 5.36 -25.98
N GLU A 319 17.74 5.41 -26.27
CA GLU A 319 18.32 5.06 -27.57
C GLU A 319 18.68 3.56 -27.67
N GLY A 320 18.07 2.79 -28.59
CA GLY A 320 18.54 1.42 -28.91
C GLY A 320 17.53 0.47 -29.57
N ASN A 321 18.06 -0.61 -30.16
CA ASN A 321 17.30 -1.70 -30.79
C ASN A 321 16.61 -2.61 -29.76
N THR A 322 15.48 -3.19 -30.16
CA THR A 322 14.50 -3.95 -29.34
C THR A 322 15.02 -5.20 -28.61
N ASP A 323 16.25 -5.63 -28.83
CA ASP A 323 16.73 -6.95 -28.36
C ASP A 323 17.51 -6.92 -27.03
N LYS A 324 17.82 -5.74 -26.46
CA LYS A 324 18.57 -5.57 -25.18
C LYS A 324 17.79 -4.79 -24.10
N ILE A 325 16.46 -4.89 -24.11
CA ILE A 325 15.54 -4.05 -23.31
C ILE A 325 15.70 -4.27 -21.79
N SER A 326 16.03 -5.47 -21.31
CA SER A 326 15.97 -5.77 -19.86
C SER A 326 17.04 -5.06 -19.04
N VAL A 327 18.31 -5.06 -19.49
CA VAL A 327 19.42 -4.47 -18.72
C VAL A 327 19.41 -2.94 -18.77
N LYS A 328 18.95 -2.35 -19.88
CA LYS A 328 18.76 -0.89 -19.99
C LYS A 328 17.60 -0.37 -19.14
N LYS A 329 16.62 -1.23 -18.86
CA LYS A 329 15.48 -0.91 -18.00
C LYS A 329 15.89 -0.79 -16.53
N ASP A 330 16.81 -1.64 -16.07
CA ASP A 330 17.35 -1.55 -14.70
C ASP A 330 18.09 -0.21 -14.50
N LEU A 331 18.86 0.25 -15.50
CA LEU A 331 19.48 1.57 -15.48
C LEU A 331 18.44 2.71 -15.50
N GLU A 332 17.40 2.63 -16.34
CA GLU A 332 16.31 3.62 -16.36
C GLU A 332 15.62 3.72 -14.99
N ASP A 333 15.35 2.58 -14.36
CA ASP A 333 14.74 2.51 -13.03
C ASP A 333 15.60 3.17 -11.96
N SER A 334 16.90 2.90 -11.98
CA SER A 334 17.85 3.49 -11.05
C SER A 334 18.00 5.00 -11.25
N VAL A 335 17.98 5.49 -12.49
CA VAL A 335 17.97 6.93 -12.79
C VAL A 335 16.71 7.60 -12.22
N ILE A 336 15.53 6.99 -12.38
CA ILE A 336 14.27 7.50 -11.80
C ILE A 336 14.36 7.51 -10.27
N GLU A 337 14.92 6.47 -9.66
CA GLU A 337 15.15 6.42 -8.20
C GLU A 337 16.11 7.52 -7.73
N ILE A 338 17.21 7.76 -8.44
CA ILE A 338 18.18 8.84 -8.14
C ILE A 338 17.49 10.21 -8.22
N CYS A 339 16.66 10.43 -9.24
CA CYS A 339 15.91 11.67 -9.40
C CYS A 339 14.92 11.90 -8.24
N GLY A 340 14.20 10.86 -7.84
CA GLY A 340 13.23 10.94 -6.74
C GLY A 340 13.87 11.08 -5.35
N THR A 341 15.03 10.47 -5.12
CA THR A 341 15.67 10.42 -3.80
C THR A 341 16.64 11.57 -3.54
N TYR A 342 17.47 11.94 -4.53
CA TYR A 342 18.51 12.94 -4.35
C TYR A 342 18.13 14.30 -4.97
N LEU A 343 17.71 14.32 -6.24
CA LEU A 343 17.46 15.58 -6.95
C LEU A 343 16.20 16.30 -6.46
N LEU A 344 15.12 15.57 -6.20
CA LEU A 344 13.90 16.15 -5.65
C LEU A 344 14.13 16.78 -4.27
N HIS A 345 14.86 16.09 -3.40
CA HIS A 345 15.20 16.64 -2.08
C HIS A 345 16.10 17.88 -2.18
N TRP A 346 17.06 17.86 -3.11
CA TRP A 346 17.90 19.04 -3.36
C TRP A 346 17.07 20.23 -3.85
N LEU A 347 16.11 20.00 -4.76
CA LEU A 347 15.20 21.05 -5.24
C LEU A 347 14.38 21.67 -4.12
N GLU A 348 13.90 20.88 -3.15
CA GLU A 348 13.21 21.40 -1.95
C GLU A 348 14.11 22.33 -1.12
N THR A 349 15.40 22.01 -0.99
CA THR A 349 16.38 22.86 -0.26
C THR A 349 16.83 24.09 -1.07
N ALA A 350 16.95 23.97 -2.39
CA ALA A 350 17.47 25.03 -3.26
C ALA A 350 16.57 26.28 -3.31
N VAL A 351 15.25 26.13 -3.07
CA VAL A 351 14.31 27.26 -2.92
C VAL A 351 14.69 28.16 -1.74
N VAL A 352 15.35 27.62 -0.71
CA VAL A 352 15.73 28.35 0.50
C VAL A 352 17.06 29.10 0.32
N ASP A 353 18.00 28.50 -0.42
CA ASP A 353 19.39 28.96 -0.46
C ASP A 353 19.77 29.80 -1.70
N GLY A 354 18.89 29.88 -2.72
CA GLY A 354 19.08 30.76 -3.88
C GLY A 354 20.22 30.31 -4.80
N ASN A 355 20.14 29.08 -5.32
CA ASN A 355 21.17 28.46 -6.16
C ASN A 355 21.15 28.91 -7.64
N ASP A 356 22.05 28.33 -8.45
CA ASP A 356 22.31 28.64 -9.86
C ASP A 356 21.18 28.23 -10.84
N ASP A 357 20.76 29.14 -11.73
CA ASP A 357 19.70 28.97 -12.74
C ASP A 357 20.04 27.86 -13.75
N GLU A 358 21.31 27.71 -14.12
CA GLU A 358 21.76 26.68 -15.06
C GLU A 358 21.57 25.28 -14.50
N THR A 359 21.90 25.09 -13.21
CA THR A 359 21.74 23.80 -12.51
C THR A 359 20.26 23.41 -12.39
N LEU A 360 19.40 24.37 -12.06
CA LEU A 360 17.95 24.15 -12.02
C LEU A 360 17.41 23.74 -13.40
N GLY A 361 17.80 24.48 -14.45
CA GLY A 361 17.40 24.19 -15.82
C GLY A 361 17.77 22.77 -16.26
N GLU A 362 18.98 22.29 -15.91
CA GLU A 362 19.41 20.92 -16.23
C GLU A 362 18.57 19.85 -15.50
N ILE A 363 18.26 20.03 -14.21
CA ILE A 363 17.41 19.09 -13.45
C ILE A 363 15.99 19.04 -14.02
N LEU A 364 15.39 20.20 -14.29
CA LEU A 364 14.05 20.29 -14.86
C LEU A 364 13.98 19.58 -16.23
N GLN A 365 15.00 19.72 -17.07
CA GLN A 365 15.07 19.01 -18.34
C GLN A 365 15.12 17.47 -18.15
N ILE A 366 15.88 16.97 -17.18
CA ILE A 366 15.93 15.54 -16.87
C ILE A 366 14.53 15.02 -16.48
N PHE A 367 13.84 15.75 -15.60
CA PHE A 367 12.48 15.38 -15.17
C PHE A 367 11.50 15.38 -16.35
N HIS A 368 11.60 16.37 -17.24
CA HIS A 368 10.78 16.42 -18.44
C HIS A 368 11.02 15.21 -19.35
N ILE A 369 12.28 14.83 -19.60
CA ILE A 369 12.61 13.65 -20.43
C ILE A 369 12.00 12.38 -19.83
N ILE A 370 12.15 12.16 -18.52
CA ILE A 370 11.56 11.01 -17.81
C ILE A 370 10.04 10.95 -18.05
N LEU A 371 9.34 12.06 -17.82
CA LEU A 371 7.87 12.12 -17.91
C LEU A 371 7.35 12.01 -19.35
N SER A 372 8.13 12.47 -20.34
CA SER A 372 7.78 12.44 -21.76
C SER A 372 7.85 11.04 -22.40
N SER A 373 8.48 10.07 -21.73
CA SER A 373 8.63 8.70 -22.25
C SER A 373 7.31 7.89 -22.23
N THR A 374 7.22 6.89 -23.12
CA THR A 374 5.98 6.13 -23.43
C THR A 374 5.67 4.99 -22.46
N CYS A 375 6.55 4.64 -21.54
CA CYS A 375 6.26 3.60 -20.55
C CYS A 375 5.25 4.14 -19.50
N HIS A 376 4.18 3.39 -19.22
CA HIS A 376 3.01 3.94 -18.52
C HIS A 376 3.07 3.80 -16.99
N ASN A 377 3.60 2.70 -16.44
CA ASN A 377 3.43 2.42 -15.01
C ASN A 377 4.47 3.06 -14.08
N LYS A 378 5.72 3.27 -14.51
CA LYS A 378 6.78 3.81 -13.63
C LYS A 378 6.89 5.32 -13.70
N GLN A 379 6.67 5.88 -14.89
CA GLN A 379 6.50 7.29 -15.13
C GLN A 379 5.27 7.83 -14.39
N LEU A 380 4.20 7.03 -14.29
CA LEU A 380 3.06 7.34 -13.41
C LEU A 380 3.50 7.43 -11.95
N LYS A 381 4.24 6.44 -11.44
CA LYS A 381 4.77 6.49 -10.06
C LYS A 381 5.68 7.69 -9.82
N PHE A 382 6.51 8.06 -10.79
CA PHE A 382 7.36 9.25 -10.69
C PHE A 382 6.53 10.54 -10.71
N ALA A 383 5.51 10.64 -11.57
CA ALA A 383 4.58 11.78 -11.56
C ALA A 383 3.79 11.88 -10.24
N GLU A 384 3.32 10.75 -9.70
CA GLU A 384 2.67 10.68 -8.39
C GLU A 384 3.63 11.07 -7.27
N MET A 385 4.89 10.66 -7.34
CA MET A 385 5.94 11.05 -6.39
C MET A 385 6.14 12.58 -6.42
N LEU A 386 6.36 13.17 -7.59
CA LEU A 386 6.52 14.62 -7.74
C LEU A 386 5.30 15.37 -7.18
N ALA A 387 4.09 14.98 -7.57
CA ALA A 387 2.87 15.62 -7.08
C ALA A 387 2.68 15.42 -5.55
N SER A 388 3.09 14.29 -4.98
CA SER A 388 3.06 14.07 -3.52
C SER A 388 4.08 14.90 -2.75
N SER A 389 5.19 15.30 -3.41
CA SER A 389 6.24 16.17 -2.86
C SER A 389 5.97 17.66 -3.08
N SER A 390 4.70 18.06 -3.21
CA SER A 390 4.30 19.46 -3.37
C SER A 390 4.84 20.13 -4.64
N TRP A 391 4.98 19.38 -5.75
CA TRP A 391 5.55 19.89 -7.00
C TRP A 391 4.85 21.16 -7.50
N PHE A 392 3.52 21.27 -7.42
CA PHE A 392 2.82 22.42 -8.00
C PHE A 392 3.26 23.71 -7.30
N SER A 393 3.25 23.75 -5.98
CA SER A 393 3.71 24.89 -5.19
C SER A 393 5.20 25.18 -5.35
N LEU A 394 6.06 24.14 -5.34
CA LEU A 394 7.51 24.28 -5.60
C LEU A 394 7.76 24.89 -6.98
N SER A 395 7.01 24.48 -7.99
CA SER A 395 7.17 24.94 -9.37
C SER A 395 6.91 26.45 -9.54
N PHE A 396 5.90 26.99 -8.84
CA PHE A 396 5.68 28.44 -8.77
C PHE A 396 6.78 29.14 -7.96
N GLY A 397 7.31 28.49 -6.93
CA GLY A 397 8.49 28.96 -6.20
C GLY A 397 9.71 29.13 -7.11
N PHE A 398 9.99 28.15 -7.98
CA PHE A 398 11.07 28.24 -8.97
C PHE A 398 10.86 29.37 -9.97
N MET A 399 9.66 29.53 -10.51
CA MET A 399 9.36 30.64 -11.44
C MET A 399 9.45 32.01 -10.77
N GLY A 400 9.16 32.10 -9.46
CA GLY A 400 9.32 33.34 -8.68
C GLY A 400 10.78 33.69 -8.38
N LEU A 401 11.62 32.68 -8.10
CA LEU A 401 13.06 32.87 -7.86
C LEU A 401 13.85 33.10 -9.15
N PHE A 402 13.47 32.42 -10.24
CA PHE A 402 14.12 32.48 -11.55
C PHE A 402 13.10 32.91 -12.63
N PRO A 403 12.83 34.22 -12.79
CA PRO A 403 11.83 34.73 -13.71
C PRO A 403 12.34 34.75 -15.16
N THR A 404 12.82 33.61 -15.66
CA THR A 404 13.25 33.43 -17.05
C THR A 404 12.18 32.71 -17.86
N ASP A 405 12.02 33.08 -19.13
CA ASP A 405 11.06 32.40 -20.02
C ASP A 405 11.40 30.92 -20.21
N HIS A 406 12.69 30.56 -20.10
CA HIS A 406 13.13 29.17 -20.15
C HIS A 406 12.56 28.37 -18.98
N VAL A 407 12.79 28.78 -17.73
CA VAL A 407 12.28 28.09 -16.53
C VAL A 407 10.75 28.02 -16.56
N LYS A 408 10.08 29.12 -16.90
CA LYS A 408 8.61 29.16 -17.04
C LYS A 408 8.11 28.10 -18.03
N SER A 409 8.71 28.03 -19.22
CA SER A 409 8.31 27.07 -20.26
C SER A 409 8.50 25.62 -19.81
N VAL A 410 9.65 25.29 -19.21
CA VAL A 410 9.97 23.93 -18.79
C VAL A 410 9.08 23.50 -17.62
N VAL A 411 8.82 24.40 -16.66
CA VAL A 411 7.91 24.14 -15.52
C VAL A 411 6.51 23.78 -16.01
N TYR A 412 5.93 24.54 -16.94
CA TYR A 412 4.61 24.21 -17.47
C TYR A 412 4.60 22.93 -18.32
N LEU A 413 5.67 22.63 -19.06
CA LEU A 413 5.79 21.36 -19.79
C LEU A 413 5.84 20.15 -18.86
N ILE A 414 6.60 20.24 -17.76
CA ILE A 414 6.62 19.20 -16.72
C ILE A 414 5.23 19.07 -16.09
N THR A 415 4.63 20.19 -15.70
CA THR A 415 3.27 20.23 -15.12
C THR A 415 2.25 19.59 -16.06
N SER A 416 2.34 19.86 -17.37
CA SER A 416 1.49 19.24 -18.38
C SER A 416 1.65 17.72 -18.42
N SER A 417 2.89 17.23 -18.29
CA SER A 417 3.19 15.80 -18.35
C SER A 417 2.74 15.09 -17.08
N ILE A 418 2.93 15.72 -15.91
CA ILE A 418 2.41 15.23 -14.62
C ILE A 418 0.88 15.10 -14.69
N VAL A 419 0.20 16.13 -15.19
CA VAL A 419 -1.27 16.14 -15.36
C VAL A 419 -1.74 15.03 -16.29
N ASP A 420 -1.08 14.82 -17.45
CA ASP A 420 -1.42 13.74 -18.37
C ASP A 420 -1.26 12.35 -17.74
N LYS A 421 -0.27 12.16 -16.87
CA LYS A 421 -0.09 10.88 -16.16
C LYS A 421 -1.13 10.69 -15.05
N ILE A 422 -1.46 11.73 -14.28
CA ILE A 422 -2.34 11.64 -13.10
C ILE A 422 -3.83 11.62 -13.47
N LEU A 423 -4.27 12.48 -14.40
CA LEU A 423 -5.68 12.62 -14.78
C LEU A 423 -6.05 11.82 -16.05
N GLY A 424 -5.05 11.37 -16.81
CA GLY A 424 -5.22 10.63 -18.06
C GLY A 424 -4.76 11.41 -19.29
N CYS A 425 -4.48 10.69 -20.38
CA CYS A 425 -3.95 11.29 -21.61
C CYS A 425 -4.94 12.34 -22.16
N LYS A 426 -4.44 13.56 -22.43
CA LYS A 426 -5.06 14.73 -23.12
C LYS A 426 -5.34 15.94 -22.20
N TYR A 427 -5.32 15.79 -20.87
CA TYR A 427 -5.52 16.95 -19.99
C TYR A 427 -4.32 17.89 -20.00
N GLY A 428 -3.11 17.35 -20.12
CA GLY A 428 -1.87 18.14 -20.21
C GLY A 428 -1.76 18.92 -21.52
N GLU A 429 -2.44 18.50 -22.59
CA GLU A 429 -2.45 19.22 -23.87
C GLU A 429 -2.92 20.66 -23.70
N THR A 430 -3.95 20.85 -22.88
CA THR A 430 -4.50 22.17 -22.54
C THR A 430 -3.45 23.13 -21.96
N ILE A 431 -2.50 22.60 -21.19
CA ILE A 431 -1.41 23.38 -20.60
C ILE A 431 -0.32 23.64 -21.65
N ARG A 432 0.00 22.66 -22.50
CA ARG A 432 0.98 22.81 -23.60
C ARG A 432 0.53 23.80 -24.67
N ASP A 433 -0.77 24.01 -24.84
CA ASP A 433 -1.28 24.98 -25.80
C ASP A 433 -1.29 26.41 -25.21
N ALA A 434 -1.46 26.53 -23.89
CA ALA A 434 -1.60 27.81 -23.20
C ALA A 434 -0.33 28.34 -22.52
N TYR A 435 0.72 27.53 -22.29
CA TYR A 435 1.83 27.88 -21.39
C TYR A 435 2.54 29.19 -21.68
N VAL A 436 2.58 29.63 -22.95
CA VAL A 436 3.20 30.90 -23.36
C VAL A 436 2.50 32.09 -22.71
N TYR A 437 1.19 31.99 -22.49
CA TYR A 437 0.32 33.04 -21.96
C TYR A 437 0.04 32.89 -20.46
N LEU A 438 0.48 31.79 -19.83
CA LEU A 438 0.27 31.56 -18.41
C LEU A 438 1.27 32.38 -17.55
N PRO A 439 0.79 33.07 -16.50
CA PRO A 439 1.61 33.89 -15.61
C PRO A 439 2.39 33.06 -14.59
N SER A 440 3.59 33.55 -14.23
CA SER A 440 4.45 32.92 -13.21
C SER A 440 3.97 33.10 -11.77
N ASP A 441 3.04 34.02 -11.48
CA ASP A 441 2.46 34.22 -10.15
C ASP A 441 1.11 33.46 -10.02
N PRO A 442 0.93 32.57 -9.03
CA PRO A 442 -0.34 31.90 -8.80
C PRO A 442 -1.52 32.84 -8.51
N THR A 443 -1.26 34.04 -7.97
CA THR A 443 -2.27 35.08 -7.74
C THR A 443 -2.82 35.60 -9.08
N GLU A 444 -1.94 35.77 -10.07
CA GLU A 444 -2.31 36.19 -11.42
C GLU A 444 -3.09 35.09 -12.17
N LEU A 445 -2.76 33.81 -11.96
CA LEU A 445 -3.56 32.70 -12.51
C LEU A 445 -5.01 32.76 -12.05
N VAL A 446 -5.21 32.91 -10.74
CA VAL A 446 -6.55 32.97 -10.15
C VAL A 446 -7.27 34.26 -10.57
N TYR A 447 -6.54 35.36 -10.83
CA TYR A 447 -7.10 36.57 -11.43
C TYR A 447 -7.57 36.36 -12.88
N LEU A 448 -6.76 35.70 -13.72
CA LEU A 448 -7.12 35.38 -15.12
C LEU A 448 -8.31 34.43 -15.19
N LEU A 449 -8.43 33.50 -14.25
CA LEU A 449 -9.59 32.62 -14.12
C LEU A 449 -10.89 33.42 -13.99
N GLY A 450 -10.90 34.49 -13.18
CA GLY A 450 -12.08 35.32 -12.95
C GLY A 450 -12.46 36.26 -14.11
N GLN A 451 -11.75 36.28 -15.24
CA GLN A 451 -12.03 37.21 -16.35
C GLN A 451 -13.10 36.68 -17.32
N CYS A 452 -13.76 37.60 -18.04
CA CYS A 452 -14.71 37.26 -19.10
C CYS A 452 -13.96 36.86 -20.39
N SER A 453 -14.19 35.65 -20.90
CA SER A 453 -13.49 35.10 -22.08
C SER A 453 -14.33 35.04 -23.35
N SER A 454 -15.48 35.72 -23.38
CA SER A 454 -16.45 35.62 -24.49
C SER A 454 -15.92 36.00 -25.88
N GLU A 455 -14.81 36.75 -25.96
CA GLU A 455 -14.22 37.23 -27.22
C GLU A 455 -12.71 36.96 -27.34
N ASP A 456 -12.07 36.34 -26.33
CA ASP A 456 -10.62 36.11 -26.30
C ASP A 456 -10.33 34.60 -26.18
N PHE A 457 -9.93 34.02 -27.31
CA PHE A 457 -9.58 32.60 -27.41
C PHE A 457 -8.34 32.25 -26.58
N ASN A 458 -7.34 33.13 -26.50
CA ASN A 458 -6.13 32.89 -25.72
C ASN A 458 -6.45 32.87 -24.23
N LEU A 459 -7.30 33.80 -23.77
CA LEU A 459 -7.78 33.80 -22.39
C LEU A 459 -8.61 32.55 -22.08
N ALA A 460 -9.50 32.12 -22.98
CA ALA A 460 -10.28 30.90 -22.80
C ALA A 460 -9.38 29.65 -22.68
N SER A 461 -8.34 29.56 -23.50
CA SER A 461 -7.33 28.49 -23.44
C SER A 461 -6.56 28.53 -22.11
N CYS A 462 -6.12 29.72 -21.66
CA CYS A 462 -5.50 29.89 -20.34
C CYS A 462 -6.42 29.44 -19.20
N GLN A 463 -7.71 29.80 -19.24
CA GLN A 463 -8.68 29.43 -18.22
C GLN A 463 -8.88 27.91 -18.15
N CYS A 464 -8.90 27.21 -19.29
CA CYS A 464 -8.92 25.75 -19.34
C CYS A 464 -7.68 25.15 -18.67
N ALA A 465 -6.48 25.64 -19.02
CA ALA A 465 -5.23 25.18 -18.42
C ALA A 465 -5.20 25.44 -16.90
N ILE A 466 -5.65 26.61 -16.45
CA ILE A 466 -5.73 26.99 -15.03
C ILE A 466 -6.67 26.05 -14.27
N LEU A 467 -7.86 25.76 -14.81
CA LEU A 467 -8.81 24.83 -14.18
C LEU A 467 -8.20 23.43 -14.03
N VAL A 468 -7.49 22.94 -15.06
CA VAL A 468 -6.81 21.64 -15.01
C VAL A 468 -5.70 21.61 -13.98
N ILE A 469 -4.87 22.65 -13.89
CA ILE A 469 -3.81 22.76 -12.89
C ILE A 469 -4.40 22.77 -11.47
N LEU A 470 -5.40 23.64 -11.22
CA LEU A 470 -6.05 23.76 -9.91
C LEU A 470 -6.75 22.45 -9.51
N TYR A 471 -7.35 21.77 -10.48
CA TYR A 471 -7.97 20.47 -10.25
C TYR A 471 -6.94 19.39 -9.91
N ALA A 472 -5.81 19.32 -10.60
CA ALA A 472 -4.73 18.40 -10.27
C ALA A 472 -4.17 18.67 -8.85
N CYS A 473 -4.00 19.95 -8.47
CA CYS A 473 -3.57 20.34 -7.12
C CYS A 473 -4.53 19.83 -6.02
N SER A 474 -5.84 19.78 -6.31
CA SER A 474 -6.85 19.36 -5.33
C SER A 474 -6.67 17.92 -4.81
N PHE A 475 -6.10 17.01 -5.62
CA PHE A 475 -5.85 15.62 -5.19
C PHE A 475 -4.71 15.48 -4.18
N TYR A 476 -3.79 16.43 -4.18
CA TYR A 476 -2.61 16.43 -3.31
C TYR A 476 -2.74 17.44 -2.16
N ASN A 477 -3.92 18.06 -2.02
CA ASN A 477 -4.19 19.11 -1.04
C ASN A 477 -3.20 20.30 -1.10
N GLU A 478 -2.64 20.56 -2.28
CA GLU A 478 -1.72 21.68 -2.49
C GLU A 478 -2.50 23.00 -2.61
N ARG A 479 -2.09 23.99 -1.81
CA ARG A 479 -2.72 25.32 -1.78
C ARG A 479 -1.83 26.34 -2.50
N LEU A 480 -2.13 26.59 -3.78
CA LEU A 480 -1.46 27.64 -4.55
C LEU A 480 -1.84 29.05 -4.07
N VAL A 481 -3.10 29.24 -3.69
CA VAL A 481 -3.68 30.52 -3.25
C VAL A 481 -4.64 30.23 -2.10
N ALA A 482 -4.93 31.22 -1.26
CA ALA A 482 -5.92 31.09 -0.19
C ALA A 482 -7.29 30.63 -0.71
N ASP A 483 -7.93 29.68 -0.01
CA ASP A 483 -9.22 29.06 -0.40
C ASP A 483 -10.32 30.09 -0.69
N SER A 484 -10.33 31.22 0.04
CA SER A 484 -11.27 32.33 -0.18
C SER A 484 -11.09 33.02 -1.53
N GLN A 485 -9.85 33.24 -1.96
CA GLN A 485 -9.54 33.88 -3.23
C GLN A 485 -9.80 32.91 -4.38
N LEU A 486 -9.40 31.64 -4.23
CA LEU A 486 -9.72 30.58 -5.19
C LEU A 486 -11.24 30.47 -5.40
N LEU A 487 -12.02 30.40 -4.32
CA LEU A 487 -13.48 30.33 -4.40
C LEU A 487 -14.05 31.55 -5.14
N SER A 488 -13.61 32.75 -4.78
CA SER A 488 -14.12 33.99 -5.39
C SER A 488 -13.88 34.05 -6.91
N SER A 489 -12.71 33.60 -7.37
CA SER A 489 -12.39 33.56 -8.80
C SER A 489 -13.13 32.46 -9.56
N VAL A 490 -13.32 31.28 -8.95
CA VAL A 490 -14.14 30.22 -9.55
C VAL A 490 -15.60 30.67 -9.66
N GLU A 491 -16.14 31.33 -8.63
CA GLU A 491 -17.49 31.91 -8.66
C GLU A 491 -17.62 33.00 -9.72
N GLN A 492 -16.62 33.87 -9.85
CA GLN A 492 -16.58 34.89 -10.88
C GLN A 492 -16.51 34.29 -12.29
N TYR A 493 -15.72 33.22 -12.48
CA TYR A 493 -15.68 32.46 -13.74
C TYR A 493 -17.05 31.87 -14.08
N ILE A 494 -17.73 31.26 -13.11
CA ILE A 494 -19.08 30.71 -13.28
C ILE A 494 -20.08 31.81 -13.69
N LEU A 495 -20.02 32.97 -13.04
CA LEU A 495 -20.95 34.07 -13.32
C LEU A 495 -20.73 34.72 -14.69
N LEU A 496 -19.47 34.90 -15.11
CA LEU A 496 -19.13 35.61 -16.35
C LEU A 496 -19.15 34.69 -17.58
N ASN A 497 -18.73 33.43 -17.42
CA ASN A 497 -18.51 32.50 -18.54
C ASN A 497 -19.48 31.31 -18.53
N GLY A 498 -20.33 31.18 -17.50
CA GLY A 498 -21.19 30.02 -17.16
C GLY A 498 -22.02 29.44 -18.29
N GLY A 499 -21.36 28.68 -19.18
CA GLY A 499 -21.96 28.00 -20.31
C GLY A 499 -21.31 28.22 -21.68
N LYS A 500 -20.25 29.03 -21.81
CA LYS A 500 -19.53 29.21 -23.09
C LYS A 500 -18.13 28.61 -22.99
N PHE A 501 -18.03 27.29 -23.16
CA PHE A 501 -16.73 26.60 -23.18
C PHE A 501 -16.11 26.68 -24.59
N PRO A 502 -14.78 26.90 -24.72
CA PRO A 502 -14.11 26.92 -26.01
C PRO A 502 -14.21 25.56 -26.73
N TYR A 503 -14.22 25.59 -28.06
CA TYR A 503 -14.58 24.46 -28.95
C TYR A 503 -13.59 23.27 -28.93
N GLU A 504 -12.39 23.41 -28.38
CA GLU A 504 -11.32 22.40 -28.51
C GLU A 504 -11.40 21.25 -27.51
N ILE A 505 -12.03 21.47 -26.35
CA ILE A 505 -12.22 20.44 -25.33
C ILE A 505 -13.72 20.21 -25.22
N ALA A 506 -14.14 18.93 -25.27
CA ALA A 506 -15.56 18.59 -25.17
C ALA A 506 -16.16 19.30 -23.95
N GLY A 507 -17.12 20.20 -24.17
CA GLY A 507 -17.63 21.11 -23.13
C GLY A 507 -18.19 20.39 -21.90
N SER A 508 -18.50 19.10 -22.01
CA SER A 508 -18.86 18.20 -20.90
C SER A 508 -17.70 17.95 -19.92
N VAL A 509 -16.47 17.78 -20.43
CA VAL A 509 -15.27 17.50 -19.63
C VAL A 509 -14.89 18.69 -18.76
N MET A 510 -14.90 19.88 -19.36
CA MET A 510 -14.62 21.13 -18.63
C MET A 510 -15.68 21.46 -17.60
N LEU A 511 -16.95 21.15 -17.90
CA LEU A 511 -18.01 21.27 -16.93
C LEU A 511 -17.81 20.32 -15.75
N THR A 512 -17.45 19.05 -15.99
CA THR A 512 -17.13 18.08 -14.92
C THR A 512 -15.98 18.57 -14.05
N LEU A 513 -14.87 19.04 -14.63
CA LEU A 513 -13.72 19.60 -13.89
C LEU A 513 -14.13 20.79 -13.01
N LEU A 514 -14.90 21.73 -13.57
CA LEU A 514 -15.39 22.91 -12.86
C LEU A 514 -16.30 22.52 -11.68
N VAL A 515 -17.22 21.59 -11.89
CA VAL A 515 -18.12 21.09 -10.84
C VAL A 515 -17.34 20.45 -9.71
N HIS A 516 -16.38 19.57 -10.03
CA HIS A 516 -15.58 18.91 -9.00
C HIS A 516 -14.68 19.89 -8.24
N LEU A 517 -14.03 20.83 -8.93
CA LEU A 517 -13.21 21.85 -8.30
C LEU A 517 -14.04 22.77 -7.40
N TYR A 518 -15.19 23.24 -7.87
CA TYR A 518 -16.11 24.07 -7.07
C TYR A 518 -16.60 23.31 -5.84
N ALA A 519 -17.04 22.06 -6.00
CA ALA A 519 -17.50 21.20 -4.91
C ALA A 519 -16.39 20.91 -3.90
N PHE A 520 -15.14 20.71 -4.34
CA PHE A 520 -13.99 20.51 -3.47
C PHE A 520 -13.73 21.73 -2.58
N VAL A 521 -13.62 22.92 -3.18
CA VAL A 521 -13.36 24.18 -2.45
C VAL A 521 -14.52 24.50 -1.48
N ARG A 522 -15.77 24.23 -1.91
CA ARG A 522 -16.95 24.37 -1.04
C ARG A 522 -17.02 23.32 0.07
N GLY A 523 -16.55 22.10 -0.17
CA GLY A 523 -16.48 21.04 0.83
C GLY A 523 -15.45 21.33 1.92
N ILE A 524 -14.28 21.87 1.58
CA ILE A 524 -13.27 22.30 2.56
C ILE A 524 -13.81 23.45 3.42
N SER A 525 -14.50 24.40 2.78
CA SER A 525 -15.05 25.57 3.46
C SER A 525 -16.32 25.29 4.27
N PHE A 526 -16.90 24.09 4.21
CA PHE A 526 -18.14 23.75 4.91
C PHE A 526 -18.03 23.83 6.46
N GLY A 527 -16.80 23.91 7.01
CA GLY A 527 -16.54 24.20 8.43
C GLY A 527 -16.00 25.60 8.74
N CYS A 528 -15.71 26.42 7.73
CA CYS A 528 -15.07 27.74 7.86
C CYS A 528 -16.02 28.86 7.41
N THR A 529 -15.92 30.06 8.02
CA THR A 529 -16.74 31.23 7.70
C THR A 529 -16.35 31.91 6.36
N ILE A 530 -16.14 31.15 5.30
CA ILE A 530 -15.84 31.69 3.97
C ILE A 530 -17.17 32.11 3.31
N GLN A 531 -17.28 33.39 2.95
CA GLN A 531 -18.45 33.91 2.24
C GLN A 531 -18.46 33.37 0.81
N HIS A 532 -19.61 32.87 0.34
CA HIS A 532 -19.81 32.31 -1.01
C HIS A 532 -20.93 33.06 -1.72
N SER A 533 -20.91 33.03 -3.06
CA SER A 533 -21.92 33.64 -3.92
C SER A 533 -23.08 32.69 -4.20
N PRO A 534 -24.30 32.97 -3.68
CA PRO A 534 -25.47 32.14 -3.97
C PRO A 534 -25.91 32.25 -5.45
N GLU A 535 -25.63 33.37 -6.12
CA GLU A 535 -25.88 33.54 -7.56
C GLU A 535 -24.99 32.63 -8.41
N ALA A 536 -23.71 32.48 -8.05
CA ALA A 536 -22.79 31.58 -8.74
C ALA A 536 -23.22 30.11 -8.58
N GLU A 537 -23.59 29.72 -7.35
CA GLU A 537 -24.07 28.36 -7.05
C GLU A 537 -25.34 28.02 -7.86
N ARG A 538 -26.34 28.92 -7.90
CA ARG A 538 -27.54 28.73 -8.74
C ARG A 538 -27.23 28.63 -10.22
N THR A 539 -26.28 29.43 -10.71
CA THR A 539 -25.86 29.40 -12.12
C THR A 539 -25.21 28.06 -12.45
N LEU A 540 -24.32 27.56 -11.59
CA LEU A 540 -23.68 26.25 -11.75
C LEU A 540 -24.73 25.13 -11.77
N PHE A 541 -25.68 25.13 -10.84
CA PHE A 541 -26.73 24.11 -10.76
C PHE A 541 -27.63 24.12 -11.99
N HIS A 542 -27.95 25.31 -12.51
CA HIS A 542 -28.68 25.44 -13.76
C HIS A 542 -27.91 24.86 -14.96
N VAL A 543 -26.60 25.14 -15.05
CA VAL A 543 -25.75 24.59 -16.11
C VAL A 543 -25.65 23.06 -16.01
N MET A 544 -25.51 22.50 -14.80
CA MET A 544 -25.50 21.05 -14.56
C MET A 544 -26.81 20.36 -14.95
N ALA A 545 -27.95 21.05 -14.82
CA ALA A 545 -29.25 20.52 -15.23
C ALA A 545 -29.49 20.59 -16.75
N CYS A 546 -28.92 21.59 -17.42
CA CYS A 546 -29.16 21.83 -18.84
C CYS A 546 -28.11 21.26 -19.80
N LYS A 547 -26.92 20.90 -19.32
CA LYS A 547 -25.82 20.39 -20.15
C LYS A 547 -25.41 18.98 -19.75
N GLU A 548 -24.91 18.24 -20.73
CA GLU A 548 -24.28 16.94 -20.48
C GLU A 548 -23.00 17.11 -19.67
N TRP A 549 -22.95 16.41 -18.55
CA TRP A 549 -21.76 16.22 -17.72
C TRP A 549 -21.78 14.78 -17.20
N ASP A 550 -20.62 14.27 -16.81
CA ASP A 550 -20.47 12.91 -16.31
C ASP A 550 -19.58 12.92 -15.06
N LEU A 551 -20.14 12.46 -13.94
CA LEU A 551 -19.47 12.36 -12.65
C LEU A 551 -18.32 11.33 -12.67
N LEU A 552 -18.46 10.28 -13.49
CA LEU A 552 -17.54 9.16 -13.56
C LEU A 552 -16.45 9.34 -14.62
N PHE A 553 -16.49 10.42 -15.39
CA PHE A 553 -15.54 10.64 -16.49
C PHE A 553 -14.10 10.92 -16.00
N ILE A 554 -13.96 11.49 -14.79
CA ILE A 554 -12.68 11.90 -14.22
C ILE A 554 -12.62 11.43 -12.78
N ARG A 555 -11.42 11.05 -12.29
CA ARG A 555 -11.15 10.82 -10.86
C ARG A 555 -11.75 11.95 -10.03
N VAL A 556 -12.39 11.68 -8.89
CA VAL A 556 -13.03 12.70 -8.02
C VAL A 556 -12.52 12.63 -6.59
N HIS A 557 -12.32 13.78 -5.95
CA HIS A 557 -11.93 13.83 -4.54
C HIS A 557 -13.13 13.54 -3.61
N PRO A 558 -12.97 12.72 -2.54
CA PRO A 558 -14.08 12.36 -1.63
C PRO A 558 -14.80 13.56 -1.00
N ILE A 559 -14.07 14.64 -0.67
CA ILE A 559 -14.65 15.89 -0.14
C ILE A 559 -15.63 16.53 -1.13
N ALA A 560 -15.29 16.53 -2.43
CA ALA A 560 -16.16 17.08 -3.46
C ALA A 560 -17.45 16.25 -3.59
N LEU A 561 -17.34 14.93 -3.61
CA LEU A 561 -18.49 14.03 -3.62
C LEU A 561 -19.38 14.22 -2.39
N LYS A 562 -18.78 14.29 -1.20
CA LYS A 562 -19.51 14.54 0.05
C LYS A 562 -20.34 15.82 -0.03
N TRP A 563 -19.75 16.91 -0.53
CA TRP A 563 -20.46 18.18 -0.69
C TRP A 563 -21.58 18.11 -1.74
N LEU A 564 -21.33 17.48 -2.91
CA LEU A 564 -22.35 17.32 -3.96
C LEU A 564 -23.59 16.56 -3.42
N PHE A 565 -23.39 15.46 -2.70
CA PHE A 565 -24.48 14.66 -2.12
C PHE A 565 -25.06 15.26 -0.83
N GLN A 566 -24.59 16.40 -0.34
CA GLN A 566 -25.25 17.14 0.75
C GLN A 566 -26.32 18.11 0.23
N LYS A 567 -26.29 18.46 -1.05
CA LYS A 567 -27.15 19.51 -1.62
C LYS A 567 -28.43 18.94 -2.23
N VAL A 568 -29.56 19.28 -1.61
CA VAL A 568 -30.89 18.83 -2.05
C VAL A 568 -31.22 19.29 -3.49
N GLU A 569 -30.78 20.49 -3.86
CA GLU A 569 -31.02 21.08 -5.20
C GLU A 569 -30.33 20.31 -6.34
N LEU A 570 -29.32 19.50 -6.03
CA LEU A 570 -28.57 18.69 -6.98
C LEU A 570 -29.06 17.24 -7.10
N LEU A 571 -30.08 16.84 -6.33
CA LEU A 571 -30.54 15.44 -6.31
C LEU A 571 -31.02 14.95 -7.68
N GLU A 572 -31.73 15.79 -8.44
CA GLU A 572 -32.23 15.43 -9.77
C GLU A 572 -31.09 15.17 -10.77
N PRO A 573 -30.14 16.09 -11.03
CA PRO A 573 -29.03 15.81 -11.93
C PRO A 573 -28.12 14.68 -11.42
N LEU A 574 -27.94 14.54 -10.10
CA LEU A 574 -27.16 13.44 -9.52
C LEU A 574 -27.85 12.08 -9.65
N SER A 575 -29.19 12.03 -9.72
CA SER A 575 -29.94 10.78 -9.87
C SER A 575 -29.58 10.06 -11.18
N PHE A 576 -29.43 10.81 -12.28
CA PHE A 576 -29.00 10.29 -13.57
C PHE A 576 -27.55 9.77 -13.53
N GLN A 577 -26.66 10.49 -12.85
CA GLN A 577 -25.26 10.08 -12.69
C GLN A 577 -25.14 8.80 -11.86
N MET A 578 -25.92 8.69 -10.77
CA MET A 578 -25.97 7.48 -9.95
C MET A 578 -26.59 6.30 -10.68
N LEU A 579 -27.58 6.53 -11.56
CA LEU A 579 -28.10 5.46 -12.42
C LEU A 579 -27.03 4.94 -13.37
N ASN A 580 -26.26 5.82 -14.02
CA ASN A 580 -25.15 5.41 -14.88
C ASN A 580 -24.08 4.65 -14.09
N PHE A 581 -23.72 5.11 -12.88
CA PHE A 581 -22.83 4.37 -11.98
C PHE A 581 -23.34 2.95 -11.70
N CYS A 582 -24.62 2.81 -11.36
CA CYS A 582 -25.22 1.50 -11.09
C CYS A 582 -25.19 0.57 -12.32
N ARG A 583 -25.37 1.09 -13.52
CA ARG A 583 -25.26 0.31 -14.77
C ARG A 583 -23.81 -0.16 -14.99
N THR A 584 -22.85 0.76 -14.95
CA THR A 584 -21.42 0.45 -15.17
C THR A 584 -20.87 -0.54 -14.14
N PHE A 585 -21.27 -0.43 -12.87
CA PHE A 585 -20.87 -1.36 -11.82
C PHE A 585 -21.32 -2.81 -12.10
N CYS A 586 -22.48 -2.99 -12.73
CA CYS A 586 -23.03 -4.31 -13.04
C CYS A 586 -22.43 -4.95 -14.30
N GLU A 587 -22.04 -4.14 -15.29
CA GLU A 587 -21.46 -4.62 -16.55
C GLU A 587 -20.00 -5.07 -16.39
N ASP A 588 -19.22 -4.36 -15.55
CA ASP A 588 -17.76 -4.47 -15.52
C ASP A 588 -17.20 -4.64 -14.10
N ARG A 589 -17.59 -5.71 -13.38
CA ARG A 589 -16.99 -6.06 -12.06
C ARG A 589 -15.46 -6.20 -12.09
N THR A 590 -14.86 -6.36 -13.27
CA THR A 590 -13.42 -6.63 -13.47
C THR A 590 -12.66 -5.60 -14.31
N VAL A 591 -13.32 -4.68 -15.02
CA VAL A 591 -12.63 -3.72 -15.93
C VAL A 591 -12.29 -2.39 -15.25
N VAL A 592 -12.87 -2.09 -14.07
CA VAL A 592 -12.50 -0.92 -13.25
C VAL A 592 -11.02 -0.96 -12.80
N LEU A 593 -10.32 -2.10 -12.95
CA LEU A 593 -8.90 -2.22 -12.61
C LEU A 593 -7.91 -1.99 -13.77
N LEU A 594 -8.35 -1.90 -15.03
CA LEU A 594 -7.45 -2.12 -16.16
C LEU A 594 -6.99 -0.90 -16.95
N ASN A 595 -7.50 0.31 -16.71
CA ASN A 595 -6.89 1.53 -17.25
C ASN A 595 -7.15 2.75 -16.34
N SER A 596 -6.05 3.35 -15.85
CA SER A 596 -5.94 4.64 -15.14
C SER A 596 -6.66 4.82 -13.78
N SER A 597 -5.86 5.03 -12.73
CA SER A 597 -6.13 5.91 -11.57
C SER A 597 -7.59 6.09 -11.11
N GLN A 598 -8.06 5.18 -10.23
CA GLN A 598 -9.21 5.33 -9.31
C GLN A 598 -10.40 6.18 -9.83
N LEU A 599 -11.27 5.56 -10.64
CA LEU A 599 -12.66 5.99 -10.80
C LEU A 599 -13.42 5.82 -9.47
N VAL A 600 -14.58 6.49 -9.31
CA VAL A 600 -15.43 6.38 -8.12
C VAL A 600 -15.66 4.90 -7.79
N ASP A 601 -15.08 4.43 -6.67
CA ASP A 601 -15.18 3.03 -6.22
C ASP A 601 -16.43 2.86 -5.36
N ILE A 602 -17.04 1.68 -5.41
CA ILE A 602 -18.17 1.29 -4.56
C ILE A 602 -17.79 1.43 -3.06
N LYS A 603 -16.52 1.24 -2.72
CA LYS A 603 -16.01 1.50 -1.36
C LYS A 603 -16.16 2.96 -0.95
N MET A 604 -15.81 3.89 -1.84
CA MET A 604 -15.96 5.33 -1.59
C MET A 604 -17.43 5.71 -1.43
N VAL A 605 -18.31 5.13 -2.26
CA VAL A 605 -19.77 5.31 -2.15
C VAL A 605 -20.28 4.77 -0.81
N ALA A 606 -19.82 3.58 -0.39
CA ALA A 606 -20.21 2.98 0.89
C ALA A 606 -19.74 3.81 2.11
N GLU A 607 -18.53 4.36 2.07
CA GLU A 607 -18.02 5.28 3.10
C GLU A 607 -18.87 6.57 3.19
N LEU A 608 -19.29 7.12 2.05
CA LEU A 608 -20.16 8.31 2.00
C LEU A 608 -21.54 8.03 2.60
N VAL A 609 -22.13 6.86 2.35
CA VAL A 609 -23.40 6.45 2.98
C VAL A 609 -23.22 6.24 4.48
N PHE A 610 -22.15 5.56 4.90
CA PHE A 610 -21.86 5.30 6.31
C PHE A 610 -21.66 6.58 7.13
N SER A 611 -21.12 7.64 6.52
CA SER A 611 -20.94 8.93 7.20
C SER A 611 -22.26 9.55 7.69
N GLY A 612 -23.39 9.18 7.09
CA GLY A 612 -24.73 9.67 7.45
C GLY A 612 -24.98 11.16 7.16
N GLU A 613 -23.96 11.92 6.78
CA GLU A 613 -24.06 13.34 6.48
C GLU A 613 -24.52 13.63 5.05
N THR A 614 -24.57 12.60 4.18
CA THR A 614 -24.97 12.74 2.78
C THR A 614 -26.40 12.25 2.57
N SER A 615 -27.08 12.85 1.59
CA SER A 615 -28.41 12.43 1.14
C SER A 615 -28.36 11.24 0.17
N LEU A 616 -27.22 10.57 0.06
CA LEU A 616 -26.97 9.51 -0.93
C LEU A 616 -27.87 8.29 -0.73
N SER A 617 -28.15 7.88 0.52
CA SER A 617 -29.11 6.80 0.79
C SER A 617 -30.52 7.17 0.32
N SER A 618 -30.96 8.41 0.59
CA SER A 618 -32.26 8.90 0.13
C SER A 618 -32.33 9.05 -1.40
N LEU A 619 -31.23 9.46 -2.04
CA LEU A 619 -31.13 9.55 -3.49
C LEU A 619 -31.28 8.16 -4.13
N LEU A 620 -30.52 7.16 -3.68
CA LEU A 620 -30.59 5.79 -4.21
C LEU A 620 -31.98 5.17 -4.02
N VAL A 621 -32.63 5.39 -2.87
CA VAL A 621 -34.00 4.90 -2.63
C VAL A 621 -35.03 5.66 -3.49
N SER A 622 -34.87 6.97 -3.66
CA SER A 622 -35.74 7.76 -4.54
C SER A 622 -35.61 7.34 -6.01
N LEU A 623 -34.39 7.08 -6.45
CA LEU A 623 -34.07 6.57 -7.78
C LEU A 623 -34.68 5.18 -7.99
N LEU A 624 -34.55 4.28 -7.00
CA LEU A 624 -35.18 2.97 -7.03
C LEU A 624 -36.71 3.08 -7.19
N ASN A 625 -37.36 3.94 -6.40
CA ASN A 625 -38.80 4.18 -6.50
C ASN A 625 -39.25 4.75 -7.85
N GLN A 626 -38.41 5.57 -8.50
CA GLN A 626 -38.70 6.12 -9.82
C GLN A 626 -38.56 5.04 -10.91
N ILE A 627 -37.49 4.25 -10.88
CA ILE A 627 -37.22 3.19 -11.87
C ILE A 627 -38.22 2.03 -11.73
N ILE A 628 -38.71 1.71 -10.53
CA ILE A 628 -39.77 0.70 -10.36
C ILE A 628 -41.05 1.10 -11.11
N LYS A 629 -41.33 2.40 -11.25
CA LYS A 629 -42.52 2.89 -11.97
C LYS A 629 -42.31 2.93 -13.48
N ASP A 630 -41.18 3.48 -13.92
CA ASP A 630 -41.00 3.93 -15.31
C ASP A 630 -39.79 3.28 -16.03
N GLY A 631 -38.99 2.45 -15.35
CA GLY A 631 -37.72 1.91 -15.84
C GLY A 631 -37.76 0.46 -16.32
N THR A 632 -36.60 -0.02 -16.77
CA THR A 632 -36.39 -1.41 -17.22
C THR A 632 -36.03 -2.34 -16.06
N GLU A 633 -36.24 -3.64 -16.26
CA GLU A 633 -35.90 -4.65 -15.25
C GLU A 633 -34.40 -4.65 -14.90
N ASP A 634 -33.53 -4.50 -15.90
CA ASP A 634 -32.07 -4.45 -15.69
C ASP A 634 -31.63 -3.21 -14.88
N GLU A 635 -32.29 -2.07 -15.05
CA GLU A 635 -32.02 -0.87 -14.25
C GLU A 635 -32.41 -1.04 -12.78
N VAL A 636 -33.55 -1.68 -12.50
CA VAL A 636 -33.96 -2.03 -11.13
C VAL A 636 -32.92 -2.97 -10.52
N PHE A 637 -32.49 -3.99 -11.27
CA PHE A 637 -31.47 -4.93 -10.82
C PHE A 637 -30.16 -4.21 -10.48
N SER A 638 -29.69 -3.30 -11.32
CA SER A 638 -28.46 -2.53 -11.11
C SER A 638 -28.48 -1.72 -9.82
N VAL A 639 -29.56 -0.97 -9.56
CA VAL A 639 -29.66 -0.13 -8.36
C VAL A 639 -29.75 -0.98 -7.09
N VAL A 640 -30.56 -2.05 -7.10
CA VAL A 640 -30.68 -2.96 -5.95
C VAL A 640 -29.34 -3.63 -5.64
N ASN A 641 -28.59 -4.05 -6.66
CA ASN A 641 -27.28 -4.69 -6.49
C ASN A 641 -26.23 -3.75 -5.90
N VAL A 642 -26.23 -2.45 -6.28
CA VAL A 642 -25.37 -1.44 -5.66
C VAL A 642 -25.72 -1.22 -4.19
N ILE A 643 -27.00 -1.11 -3.84
CA ILE A 643 -27.42 -0.98 -2.43
C ILE A 643 -27.00 -2.22 -1.63
N ALA A 644 -27.17 -3.42 -2.19
CA ALA A 644 -26.74 -4.66 -1.57
C ALA A 644 -25.22 -4.68 -1.33
N GLU A 645 -24.42 -4.32 -2.33
CA GLU A 645 -22.95 -4.26 -2.20
C GLU A 645 -22.49 -3.23 -1.16
N ILE A 646 -23.15 -2.07 -1.06
CA ILE A 646 -22.86 -1.08 -0.03
C ILE A 646 -23.04 -1.68 1.37
N LEU A 647 -24.11 -2.45 1.60
CA LEU A 647 -24.35 -3.10 2.89
C LEU A 647 -23.36 -4.24 3.18
N VAL A 648 -22.82 -4.88 2.15
CA VAL A 648 -21.76 -5.88 2.30
C VAL A 648 -20.45 -5.22 2.76
N ILE A 649 -20.13 -4.03 2.22
CA ILE A 649 -18.94 -3.27 2.61
C ILE A 649 -19.12 -2.59 3.98
N SER A 650 -20.32 -2.04 4.25
CA SER A 650 -20.64 -1.29 5.47
C SER A 650 -22.04 -1.67 6.01
N PRO A 651 -22.14 -2.74 6.82
CA PRO A 651 -23.42 -3.25 7.32
C PRO A 651 -24.18 -2.22 8.18
N CYS A 652 -23.46 -1.39 8.94
CA CYS A 652 -24.02 -0.34 9.78
C CYS A 652 -24.83 0.73 8.99
N SER A 653 -24.61 0.83 7.68
CA SER A 653 -25.34 1.73 6.79
C SER A 653 -26.81 1.34 6.59
N SER A 654 -27.24 0.16 7.06
CA SER A 654 -28.62 -0.30 7.01
C SER A 654 -29.60 0.68 7.64
N SER A 655 -29.20 1.32 8.74
CA SER A 655 -29.99 2.36 9.43
C SER A 655 -30.32 3.58 8.54
N HIS A 656 -29.39 3.99 7.68
CA HIS A 656 -29.59 5.10 6.75
C HIS A 656 -30.57 4.72 5.64
N PHE A 657 -30.47 3.51 5.09
CA PHE A 657 -31.41 3.03 4.07
C PHE A 657 -32.81 2.77 4.63
N THR A 658 -32.95 2.25 5.85
CA THR A 658 -34.27 2.10 6.49
C THR A 658 -34.93 3.45 6.74
N SER A 659 -34.18 4.45 7.24
CA SER A 659 -34.69 5.82 7.40
C SER A 659 -35.08 6.49 6.07
N SER A 660 -34.51 6.03 4.96
CA SER A 660 -34.77 6.55 3.62
C SER A 660 -35.96 5.87 2.92
N GLY A 661 -36.61 4.89 3.55
CA GLY A 661 -37.78 4.19 3.00
C GLY A 661 -37.45 3.04 2.02
N VAL A 662 -36.28 2.41 2.15
CA VAL A 662 -35.89 1.28 1.27
C VAL A 662 -36.85 0.08 1.36
N ILE A 663 -37.48 -0.11 2.52
CA ILE A 663 -38.39 -1.23 2.81
C ILE A 663 -39.64 -1.15 1.94
N ASP A 664 -40.25 0.03 1.85
CA ASP A 664 -41.40 0.28 0.99
C ASP A 664 -41.06 0.11 -0.50
N ALA A 665 -39.89 0.63 -0.92
CA ALA A 665 -39.41 0.52 -2.29
C ALA A 665 -39.26 -0.96 -2.70
N VAL A 666 -38.53 -1.75 -1.91
CA VAL A 666 -38.36 -3.19 -2.16
C VAL A 666 -39.70 -3.94 -2.06
N GLY A 667 -40.57 -3.57 -1.12
CA GLY A 667 -41.91 -4.14 -1.00
C GLY A 667 -42.81 -3.92 -2.23
N SER A 668 -42.55 -2.89 -3.04
CA SER A 668 -43.28 -2.65 -4.29
C SER A 668 -42.84 -3.56 -5.45
N ILE A 669 -41.59 -4.07 -5.40
CA ILE A 669 -41.03 -5.01 -6.38
C ILE A 669 -41.78 -6.35 -6.32
N TYR A 670 -42.13 -6.83 -5.12
CA TYR A 670 -42.90 -8.08 -4.94
C TYR A 670 -44.34 -7.99 -5.47
N CYS A 671 -44.88 -6.79 -5.65
CA CYS A 671 -46.20 -6.57 -6.26
C CYS A 671 -46.16 -6.53 -7.81
N SER A 672 -44.97 -6.49 -8.39
CA SER A 672 -44.74 -6.29 -9.82
C SER A 672 -44.27 -7.59 -10.50
N PRO A 673 -44.48 -7.77 -11.82
CA PRO A 673 -44.17 -9.02 -12.52
C PRO A 673 -42.67 -9.17 -12.85
N TYR A 674 -41.78 -8.84 -11.91
CA TYR A 674 -40.33 -8.99 -12.08
C TYR A 674 -39.87 -10.44 -11.94
N SER A 675 -38.73 -10.76 -12.56
CA SER A 675 -38.11 -12.09 -12.51
C SER A 675 -37.68 -12.51 -11.10
N SER A 676 -37.51 -13.83 -10.91
CA SER A 676 -36.97 -14.41 -9.67
C SER A 676 -35.57 -13.90 -9.32
N ARG A 677 -34.79 -13.47 -10.33
CA ARG A 677 -33.44 -12.91 -10.13
C ARG A 677 -33.48 -11.65 -9.27
N ILE A 678 -34.33 -10.67 -9.58
CA ILE A 678 -34.44 -9.43 -8.80
C ILE A 678 -34.97 -9.74 -7.41
N LYS A 679 -35.99 -10.58 -7.31
CA LYS A 679 -36.60 -10.95 -6.02
C LYS A 679 -35.62 -11.67 -5.10
N THR A 680 -34.71 -12.48 -5.64
CA THR A 680 -33.63 -13.11 -4.86
C THR A 680 -32.66 -12.07 -4.28
N VAL A 681 -32.20 -11.10 -5.09
CA VAL A 681 -31.31 -10.01 -4.59
C VAL A 681 -32.04 -9.12 -3.59
N CYS A 682 -33.32 -8.81 -3.83
CA CYS A 682 -34.16 -8.09 -2.88
C CYS A 682 -34.31 -8.86 -1.54
N SER A 683 -34.49 -10.18 -1.60
CA SER A 683 -34.58 -11.02 -0.41
C SER A 683 -33.27 -10.99 0.39
N LEU A 684 -32.12 -11.11 -0.28
CA LEU A 684 -30.80 -10.98 0.36
C LEU A 684 -30.60 -9.59 0.96
N LEU A 685 -31.00 -8.54 0.25
CA LEU A 685 -30.94 -7.16 0.75
C LEU A 685 -31.76 -7.00 2.03
N ILE A 686 -33.01 -7.48 2.05
CA ILE A 686 -33.87 -7.45 3.25
C ILE A 686 -33.23 -8.24 4.40
N PHE A 687 -32.68 -9.43 4.11
CA PHE A 687 -32.00 -10.26 5.10
C PHE A 687 -30.81 -9.50 5.73
N ASN A 688 -29.97 -8.89 4.90
CA ASN A 688 -28.78 -8.17 5.34
C ASN A 688 -29.12 -6.90 6.14
N ILE A 689 -30.20 -6.19 5.77
CA ILE A 689 -30.73 -5.08 6.56
C ILE A 689 -31.17 -5.57 7.95
N LEU A 690 -31.95 -6.65 8.03
CA LEU A 690 -32.43 -7.18 9.32
C LEU A 690 -31.30 -7.78 10.17
N TYR A 691 -30.29 -8.36 9.56
CA TYR A 691 -29.15 -8.97 10.25
C TYR A 691 -28.25 -7.90 10.90
N SER A 692 -28.00 -6.80 10.19
CA SER A 692 -27.20 -5.67 10.66
C SER A 692 -27.99 -4.67 11.52
N ALA A 693 -29.31 -4.74 11.52
CA ALA A 693 -30.15 -3.84 12.27
C ALA A 693 -29.99 -4.04 13.78
N SER A 694 -29.78 -2.93 14.51
CA SER A 694 -29.93 -2.92 15.96
C SER A 694 -31.40 -2.75 16.36
N ALA A 695 -31.76 -3.10 17.60
CA ALA A 695 -33.12 -2.89 18.11
C ALA A 695 -33.58 -1.42 18.02
N MET A 696 -32.65 -0.46 17.93
CA MET A 696 -32.94 0.97 17.79
C MET A 696 -33.13 1.44 16.34
N THR A 697 -32.86 0.62 15.33
CA THR A 697 -32.96 1.03 13.92
C THR A 697 -34.27 0.57 13.25
N VAL A 698 -35.08 -0.21 13.96
CA VAL A 698 -36.30 -0.84 13.45
C VAL A 698 -37.53 -0.24 14.17
N TYR A 699 -37.83 1.03 13.90
CA TYR A 699 -38.94 1.75 14.56
C TYR A 699 -40.28 1.69 13.78
N TRP A 700 -40.27 1.42 12.47
CA TRP A 700 -41.44 1.54 11.59
C TRP A 700 -42.23 0.23 11.45
N GLU A 701 -42.93 -0.18 12.51
CA GLU A 701 -43.62 -1.48 12.57
C GLU A 701 -44.64 -1.71 11.43
N ASP A 702 -45.32 -0.65 10.97
CA ASP A 702 -46.33 -0.73 9.90
C ASP A 702 -45.73 -1.09 8.52
N GLU A 703 -44.57 -0.51 8.15
CA GLU A 703 -43.88 -0.80 6.88
C GLU A 703 -43.40 -2.25 6.84
N TRP A 704 -42.79 -2.69 7.95
CA TRP A 704 -42.35 -4.08 8.11
C TRP A 704 -43.51 -5.07 8.10
N LEU A 705 -44.67 -4.71 8.66
CA LEU A 705 -45.87 -5.55 8.60
C LEU A 705 -46.36 -5.68 7.16
N ALA A 706 -46.45 -4.58 6.42
CA ALA A 706 -46.86 -4.59 5.02
C ALA A 706 -45.91 -5.44 4.15
N LEU A 707 -44.60 -5.29 4.34
CA LEU A 707 -43.60 -6.13 3.67
C LEU A 707 -43.76 -7.60 4.05
N THR A 708 -43.90 -7.92 5.34
CA THR A 708 -44.05 -9.29 5.84
C THR A 708 -45.26 -9.98 5.25
N MET A 709 -46.41 -9.29 5.17
CA MET A 709 -47.61 -9.83 4.55
C MET A 709 -47.40 -10.16 3.07
N LYS A 710 -46.71 -9.30 2.32
CA LYS A 710 -46.37 -9.55 0.91
C LYS A 710 -45.40 -10.71 0.73
N LEU A 711 -44.37 -10.81 1.58
CA LEU A 711 -43.43 -11.93 1.56
C LEU A 711 -44.13 -13.25 1.89
N LEU A 712 -45.08 -13.25 2.83
CA LEU A 712 -45.90 -14.42 3.14
C LEU A 712 -46.82 -14.78 1.98
N GLU A 713 -47.50 -13.83 1.34
CA GLU A 713 -48.31 -14.08 0.14
C GLU A 713 -47.48 -14.71 -0.99
N TYR A 714 -46.30 -14.16 -1.25
CA TYR A 714 -45.36 -14.70 -2.24
C TYR A 714 -44.91 -16.11 -1.88
N PHE A 715 -44.48 -16.33 -0.63
CA PHE A 715 -44.10 -17.64 -0.11
C PHE A 715 -45.23 -18.67 -0.30
N ASN A 716 -46.47 -18.32 0.08
CA ASN A 716 -47.63 -19.19 -0.04
C ASN A 716 -47.98 -19.54 -1.49
N SER A 717 -47.72 -18.65 -2.44
CA SER A 717 -47.96 -18.88 -3.86
C SER A 717 -46.91 -19.80 -4.51
N SER A 718 -45.72 -19.90 -3.92
CA SER A 718 -44.56 -20.65 -4.43
C SER A 718 -44.42 -22.07 -3.86
N LEU A 719 -45.41 -22.53 -3.08
CA LEU A 719 -45.29 -23.71 -2.22
C LEU A 719 -45.43 -25.03 -3.00
N ASP A 720 -44.33 -25.53 -3.58
CA ASP A 720 -44.21 -26.92 -4.02
C ASP A 720 -43.60 -27.76 -2.88
N TYR A 721 -44.35 -28.72 -2.34
CA TYR A 721 -43.99 -29.54 -1.17
C TYR A 721 -42.74 -30.43 -1.35
N THR A 722 -42.02 -30.33 -2.47
CA THR A 722 -40.95 -31.25 -2.87
C THR A 722 -39.67 -30.58 -3.37
N SER A 723 -39.59 -29.26 -3.50
CA SER A 723 -38.41 -28.56 -4.00
C SER A 723 -37.87 -27.53 -2.99
N SER A 724 -36.56 -27.61 -2.70
CA SER A 724 -35.85 -26.60 -1.91
C SER A 724 -35.46 -25.44 -2.82
N ASP A 725 -36.38 -24.51 -3.09
CA ASP A 725 -36.00 -23.32 -3.86
C ASP A 725 -35.05 -22.43 -3.02
N GLN A 726 -34.00 -21.91 -3.66
CA GLN A 726 -32.98 -21.09 -3.01
C GLN A 726 -33.60 -19.80 -2.44
N GLU A 727 -34.61 -19.26 -3.12
CA GLU A 727 -35.34 -18.07 -2.66
C GLU A 727 -36.15 -18.35 -1.38
N GLN A 728 -36.80 -19.52 -1.28
CA GLN A 728 -37.55 -19.91 -0.09
C GLN A 728 -36.65 -20.01 1.15
N LYS A 729 -35.41 -20.46 1.00
CA LYS A 729 -34.43 -20.49 2.11
C LYS A 729 -34.15 -19.07 2.63
N ILE A 730 -33.96 -18.09 1.74
CA ILE A 730 -33.73 -16.70 2.14
C ILE A 730 -34.97 -16.13 2.84
N LEU A 731 -36.17 -16.38 2.32
CA LEU A 731 -37.44 -15.92 2.91
C LEU A 731 -37.65 -16.46 4.33
N ILE A 732 -37.41 -17.76 4.55
CA ILE A 732 -37.46 -18.33 5.90
C ILE A 732 -36.41 -17.68 6.79
N GLY A 733 -35.22 -17.38 6.24
CA GLY A 733 -34.18 -16.67 6.97
C GLY A 733 -34.58 -15.26 7.41
N ILE A 734 -35.29 -14.51 6.55
CA ILE A 734 -35.89 -13.21 6.88
C ILE A 734 -36.90 -13.37 8.02
N PHE A 735 -37.79 -14.37 7.94
CA PHE A 735 -38.77 -14.65 8.99
C PHE A 735 -38.09 -14.96 10.33
N CYS A 736 -37.01 -15.74 10.34
CA CYS A 736 -36.20 -15.99 11.54
C CYS A 736 -35.68 -14.70 12.19
N LEU A 737 -35.19 -13.75 11.40
CA LEU A 737 -34.66 -12.47 11.92
C LEU A 737 -35.77 -11.57 12.47
N ILE A 738 -36.94 -11.50 11.83
CA ILE A 738 -38.11 -10.78 12.36
C ILE A 738 -38.52 -11.37 13.71
N LEU A 739 -38.59 -12.70 13.80
CA LEU A 739 -38.88 -13.40 15.05
C LEU A 739 -37.79 -13.15 16.11
N HIS A 740 -36.51 -13.10 15.71
CA HIS A 740 -35.41 -12.78 16.62
C HIS A 740 -35.56 -11.38 17.25
N HIS A 741 -35.85 -10.36 16.44
CA HIS A 741 -36.05 -8.98 16.91
C HIS A 741 -37.26 -8.85 17.83
N SER A 742 -38.33 -9.60 17.57
CA SER A 742 -39.53 -9.61 18.45
C SER A 742 -39.28 -10.17 19.84
N ALA A 743 -38.29 -11.05 20.03
CA ALA A 743 -37.88 -11.48 21.37
C ALA A 743 -37.35 -10.30 22.23
N SER A 744 -36.90 -9.21 21.59
CA SER A 744 -36.49 -7.96 22.22
C SER A 744 -37.61 -6.90 22.25
N LYS A 745 -38.86 -7.30 21.98
CA LYS A 745 -40.07 -6.44 21.91
C LYS A 745 -40.11 -5.44 20.76
N VAL A 746 -39.49 -5.76 19.61
CA VAL A 746 -39.49 -4.96 18.38
C VAL A 746 -40.04 -5.80 17.22
N LEU A 747 -40.84 -5.25 16.29
CA LEU A 747 -41.54 -6.03 15.23
C LEU A 747 -42.54 -7.08 15.77
N ILE A 748 -43.41 -6.70 16.71
CA ILE A 748 -44.36 -7.61 17.34
C ILE A 748 -45.48 -8.02 16.37
N GLU A 749 -46.10 -7.07 15.67
CA GLU A 749 -47.19 -7.34 14.71
C GLU A 749 -46.71 -8.15 13.49
N PRO A 750 -45.56 -7.83 12.85
CA PRO A 750 -44.98 -8.67 11.80
C PRO A 750 -44.72 -10.11 12.27
N ALA A 751 -44.18 -10.29 13.48
CA ALA A 751 -43.94 -11.60 14.04
C ALA A 751 -45.25 -12.38 14.30
N LYS A 752 -46.33 -11.73 14.77
CA LYS A 752 -47.66 -12.35 14.88
C LYS A 752 -48.16 -12.88 13.53
N ALA A 753 -47.99 -12.11 12.46
CA ALA A 753 -48.41 -12.52 11.12
C ALA A 753 -47.67 -13.78 10.64
N ILE A 754 -46.37 -13.89 10.91
CA ILE A 754 -45.54 -15.06 10.58
C ILE A 754 -45.99 -16.29 11.39
N ILE A 755 -46.09 -16.14 12.71
CA ILE A 755 -46.37 -17.23 13.64
C ILE A 755 -47.75 -17.86 13.39
N LEU A 756 -48.75 -17.05 13.04
CA LEU A 756 -50.14 -17.48 12.81
C LEU A 756 -50.43 -17.87 11.35
N ASN A 757 -49.40 -17.89 10.48
CA ASN A 757 -49.57 -18.22 9.07
C ASN A 757 -49.83 -19.72 8.86
N LYS A 758 -51.06 -20.08 8.48
CA LYS A 758 -51.48 -21.49 8.34
C LYS A 758 -50.63 -22.31 7.34
N PRO A 759 -50.30 -21.82 6.14
CA PRO A 759 -49.43 -22.56 5.22
C PRO A 759 -48.04 -22.83 5.80
N LEU A 760 -47.40 -21.84 6.42
CA LEU A 760 -46.08 -21.98 7.05
C LEU A 760 -46.10 -23.00 8.21
N VAL A 761 -47.16 -22.98 9.02
CA VAL A 761 -47.39 -24.00 10.06
C VAL A 761 -47.50 -25.39 9.44
N SER A 762 -48.35 -25.55 8.41
CA SER A 762 -48.53 -26.85 7.74
C SER A 762 -47.26 -27.38 7.08
N LEU A 763 -46.42 -26.49 6.54
CA LEU A 763 -45.13 -26.84 5.95
C LEU A 763 -44.15 -27.30 7.04
N THR A 764 -44.07 -26.54 8.14
CA THR A 764 -43.22 -26.86 9.30
C THR A 764 -43.59 -28.24 9.86
N ASP A 765 -44.88 -28.48 10.09
CA ASP A 765 -45.40 -29.74 10.59
C ASP A 765 -45.12 -30.90 9.61
N GLY A 766 -45.32 -30.69 8.31
CA GLY A 766 -45.06 -31.68 7.27
C GLY A 766 -43.59 -32.13 7.24
N ILE A 767 -42.65 -31.17 7.27
CA ILE A 767 -41.21 -31.46 7.24
C ILE A 767 -40.75 -32.15 8.52
N ILE A 768 -41.24 -31.71 9.69
CA ILE A 768 -40.93 -32.34 10.97
C ILE A 768 -41.46 -33.78 11.00
N GLN A 769 -42.69 -34.02 10.54
CA GLN A 769 -43.27 -35.35 10.46
C GLN A 769 -42.48 -36.26 9.51
N GLU A 770 -42.07 -35.75 8.34
CA GLU A 770 -41.23 -36.50 7.41
C GLU A 770 -39.87 -36.85 8.03
N ALA A 771 -39.22 -35.89 8.67
CA ALA A 771 -37.94 -36.11 9.36
C ALA A 771 -38.08 -37.14 10.49
N CYS A 772 -39.15 -37.05 11.29
CA CYS A 772 -39.47 -38.00 12.34
C CYS A 772 -39.77 -39.40 11.78
N ALA A 773 -40.48 -39.50 10.63
CA ALA A 773 -40.81 -40.77 9.98
C ALA A 773 -39.57 -41.48 9.41
N LYS A 774 -38.53 -40.75 9.01
CA LYS A 774 -37.24 -41.31 8.55
C LYS A 774 -36.49 -42.10 9.63
N GLY A 775 -36.73 -41.83 10.92
CA GLY A 775 -36.14 -42.58 12.03
C GLY A 775 -34.60 -42.64 11.93
N PRO A 776 -33.94 -43.81 12.10
CA PRO A 776 -32.48 -43.93 12.04
C PRO A 776 -31.84 -43.46 10.73
N SER A 777 -32.59 -43.46 9.61
CA SER A 777 -32.08 -43.00 8.31
C SER A 777 -31.83 -41.49 8.26
N LEU A 778 -32.37 -40.73 9.23
CA LEU A 778 -32.18 -39.28 9.33
C LEU A 778 -30.70 -38.88 9.49
N LEU A 779 -29.86 -39.75 10.04
CA LEU A 779 -28.41 -39.55 10.13
C LEU A 779 -27.73 -39.31 8.77
N GLN A 780 -28.31 -39.82 7.67
CA GLN A 780 -27.76 -39.68 6.32
C GLN A 780 -28.09 -38.31 5.69
N TYR A 781 -29.02 -37.55 6.27
CA TYR A 781 -29.45 -36.24 5.77
C TYR A 781 -28.74 -35.12 6.54
N ASN A 782 -27.48 -34.87 6.19
CA ASN A 782 -26.64 -33.81 6.77
C ASN A 782 -26.93 -32.44 6.12
N GLN A 783 -26.20 -31.40 6.56
CA GLN A 783 -26.34 -30.02 6.05
C GLN A 783 -26.12 -29.90 4.52
N GLU A 784 -25.35 -30.82 3.92
CA GLU A 784 -25.04 -30.84 2.48
C GLU A 784 -26.17 -31.44 1.64
N THR A 785 -27.11 -32.17 2.26
CA THR A 785 -28.30 -32.68 1.55
C THR A 785 -29.39 -31.60 1.50
N ASP A 786 -30.07 -31.47 0.36
CA ASP A 786 -31.15 -30.48 0.18
C ASP A 786 -32.21 -30.54 1.30
N PHE A 787 -32.66 -31.76 1.63
CA PHE A 787 -33.60 -31.99 2.73
C PHE A 787 -33.01 -31.66 4.09
N GLY A 788 -31.75 -32.04 4.36
CA GLY A 788 -31.11 -31.79 5.65
C GLY A 788 -30.84 -30.32 5.92
N GLY A 789 -30.34 -29.58 4.92
CA GLY A 789 -30.15 -28.13 4.99
C GLY A 789 -31.48 -27.38 5.19
N PHE A 790 -32.52 -27.75 4.45
CA PHE A 790 -33.85 -27.16 4.59
C PHE A 790 -34.50 -27.46 5.95
N MET A 791 -34.37 -28.69 6.45
CA MET A 791 -34.84 -29.07 7.79
C MET A 791 -34.14 -28.26 8.89
N ILE A 792 -32.81 -28.05 8.79
CA ILE A 792 -32.06 -27.24 9.76
C ILE A 792 -32.63 -25.81 9.83
N LEU A 793 -32.92 -25.22 8.67
CA LEU A 793 -33.50 -23.88 8.58
C LEU A 793 -34.91 -23.80 9.18
N ILE A 794 -35.76 -24.82 8.93
CA ILE A 794 -37.08 -24.93 9.57
C ILE A 794 -36.95 -25.08 11.09
N LEU A 795 -35.98 -25.83 11.59
CA LEU A 795 -35.73 -25.93 13.03
C LEU A 795 -35.25 -24.60 13.63
N GLN A 796 -34.46 -23.81 12.89
CA GLN A 796 -34.11 -22.45 13.30
C GLN A 796 -35.36 -21.55 13.37
N LEU A 797 -36.25 -21.64 12.38
CA LEU A 797 -37.53 -20.92 12.38
C LEU A 797 -38.36 -21.25 13.62
N VAL A 798 -38.47 -22.53 13.96
CA VAL A 798 -39.14 -23.00 15.18
C VAL A 798 -38.46 -22.49 16.45
N PHE A 799 -37.13 -22.47 16.48
CA PHE A 799 -36.39 -21.92 17.63
C PHE A 799 -36.72 -20.42 17.84
N PHE A 800 -36.66 -19.62 16.78
CA PHE A 800 -36.96 -18.19 16.88
C PHE A 800 -38.45 -17.94 17.14
N SER A 801 -39.36 -18.78 16.62
CA SER A 801 -40.80 -18.67 16.91
C SER A 801 -41.10 -18.90 18.38
N LEU A 802 -40.50 -19.92 19.01
CA LEU A 802 -40.64 -20.20 20.44
C LEU A 802 -40.20 -19.03 21.32
N ARG A 803 -39.08 -18.37 20.98
CA ARG A 803 -38.63 -17.18 21.72
C ARG A 803 -39.53 -15.97 21.52
N SER A 804 -39.99 -15.78 20.29
CA SER A 804 -40.89 -14.70 19.92
C SER A 804 -42.26 -14.83 20.61
N LEU A 805 -42.81 -16.03 20.69
CA LEU A 805 -44.10 -16.33 21.33
C LEU A 805 -44.19 -15.82 22.77
N HIS A 806 -43.11 -15.94 23.53
CA HIS A 806 -43.04 -15.41 24.90
C HIS A 806 -43.19 -13.89 24.93
N ALA A 807 -42.53 -13.16 24.03
CA ALA A 807 -42.61 -11.70 23.99
C ALA A 807 -43.98 -11.19 23.50
N ILE A 808 -44.66 -11.95 22.65
CA ILE A 808 -45.89 -11.52 21.96
C ILE A 808 -47.17 -11.81 22.75
N LEU A 809 -47.27 -12.98 23.39
CA LEU A 809 -48.52 -13.53 23.93
C LEU A 809 -48.45 -13.80 25.44
N ASP A 810 -47.60 -13.07 26.17
CA ASP A 810 -47.10 -13.37 27.53
C ASP A 810 -48.14 -13.69 28.64
N PRO A 811 -49.47 -13.49 28.48
CA PRO A 811 -50.44 -14.11 29.40
C PRO A 811 -51.41 -15.15 28.79
N SER A 812 -51.45 -15.38 27.48
CA SER A 812 -52.51 -16.21 26.84
C SER A 812 -52.10 -17.61 26.38
N ILE A 813 -50.80 -17.92 26.28
CA ILE A 813 -50.34 -19.25 25.84
C ILE A 813 -50.26 -20.21 27.04
N ASP A 814 -50.86 -21.39 26.91
CA ASP A 814 -50.60 -22.52 27.80
C ASP A 814 -49.41 -23.32 27.24
N TRP A 815 -48.19 -23.08 27.76
CA TRP A 815 -46.99 -23.76 27.30
C TRP A 815 -47.02 -25.27 27.57
N GLN A 816 -47.94 -25.74 28.43
CA GLN A 816 -48.12 -27.17 28.67
C GLN A 816 -48.79 -27.90 27.49
N GLU A 817 -49.36 -27.20 26.50
CA GLU A 817 -49.87 -27.83 25.27
C GLU A 817 -48.75 -28.55 24.48
N PHE A 818 -47.52 -28.03 24.50
CA PHE A 818 -46.36 -28.67 23.86
C PHE A 818 -45.92 -29.98 24.53
N LEU A 819 -46.41 -30.27 25.73
CA LEU A 819 -46.19 -31.53 26.46
C LEU A 819 -47.29 -32.58 26.23
N GLN A 820 -48.41 -32.22 25.61
CA GLN A 820 -49.50 -33.18 25.43
C GLN A 820 -49.21 -34.14 24.26
N HIS A 821 -49.37 -35.44 24.52
CA HIS A 821 -49.37 -36.45 23.47
C HIS A 821 -50.83 -36.67 23.05
N SER A 822 -51.32 -35.92 22.07
CA SER A 822 -52.65 -36.18 21.51
C SER A 822 -52.55 -37.23 20.41
N ASP A 823 -53.25 -38.36 20.58
CA ASP A 823 -53.54 -39.32 19.49
C ASP A 823 -54.36 -38.69 18.34
N ASN A 824 -54.86 -37.46 18.53
CA ASN A 824 -55.48 -36.65 17.50
C ASN A 824 -54.45 -35.72 16.84
N THR A 825 -54.40 -35.75 15.52
CA THR A 825 -53.69 -34.86 14.60
C THR A 825 -54.19 -33.40 14.65
N GLN A 826 -54.28 -32.80 15.84
CA GLN A 826 -54.50 -31.37 15.98
C GLN A 826 -53.16 -30.67 15.88
N PHE A 827 -52.90 -30.13 14.69
CA PHE A 827 -51.78 -29.23 14.42
C PHE A 827 -51.85 -28.01 15.34
N PHE A 828 -50.69 -27.49 15.74
CA PHE A 828 -50.64 -26.23 16.48
C PHE A 828 -51.27 -25.12 15.63
N SER A 829 -51.90 -24.14 16.27
CA SER A 829 -52.37 -22.93 15.56
C SER A 829 -51.23 -21.96 15.20
N VAL A 830 -50.00 -22.34 15.54
CA VAL A 830 -48.82 -21.52 15.71
C VAL A 830 -47.60 -22.33 15.25
N VAL A 831 -46.60 -21.67 14.65
CA VAL A 831 -45.32 -22.31 14.30
C VAL A 831 -44.61 -22.78 15.57
N GLY A 832 -44.59 -24.08 15.81
CA GLY A 832 -44.02 -24.70 16.99
C GLY A 832 -43.76 -26.19 16.78
N ILE A 833 -43.23 -26.86 17.80
CA ILE A 833 -42.91 -28.29 17.74
C ILE A 833 -43.20 -28.93 19.10
N PRO A 834 -43.84 -30.12 19.15
CA PRO A 834 -44.11 -30.79 20.41
C PRO A 834 -42.82 -31.41 20.97
N CYS A 835 -42.73 -31.56 22.30
CA CYS A 835 -41.55 -32.12 22.94
C CYS A 835 -41.22 -33.55 22.47
N HIS A 836 -42.24 -34.33 22.09
CA HIS A 836 -42.08 -35.67 21.53
C HIS A 836 -41.22 -35.68 20.27
N ASP A 837 -41.55 -34.81 19.32
CA ASP A 837 -40.88 -34.79 18.01
C ASP A 837 -39.48 -34.18 18.13
N LEU A 838 -39.29 -33.19 19.01
CA LEU A 838 -37.94 -32.74 19.41
C LEU A 838 -37.09 -33.90 19.93
N CYS A 839 -37.62 -34.74 20.82
CA CYS A 839 -36.89 -35.90 21.35
C CYS A 839 -36.55 -36.91 20.25
N ARG A 840 -37.44 -37.14 19.27
CA ARG A 840 -37.17 -38.01 18.11
C ARG A 840 -36.04 -37.46 17.23
N LEU A 841 -36.08 -36.16 16.93
CA LEU A 841 -35.04 -35.46 16.18
C LEU A 841 -33.70 -35.46 16.91
N MET A 842 -33.71 -35.27 18.24
CA MET A 842 -32.51 -35.36 19.06
C MET A 842 -31.94 -36.79 19.11
N HIS A 843 -32.78 -37.81 19.09
CA HIS A 843 -32.32 -39.20 19.13
C HIS A 843 -31.72 -39.65 17.79
N PHE A 844 -32.38 -39.34 16.67
CA PHE A 844 -31.99 -39.84 15.34
C PHE A 844 -31.26 -38.83 14.44
N GLY A 845 -31.22 -37.54 14.80
CA GLY A 845 -30.68 -36.49 13.93
C GLY A 845 -29.15 -36.41 13.89
N PRO A 846 -28.59 -35.80 12.83
CA PRO A 846 -27.19 -35.37 12.80
C PRO A 846 -26.93 -34.18 13.74
N TYR A 847 -25.66 -33.82 13.93
CA TYR A 847 -25.23 -32.80 14.90
C TYR A 847 -26.02 -31.47 14.85
N PRO A 848 -26.17 -30.78 13.69
CA PRO A 848 -26.86 -29.48 13.64
C PRO A 848 -28.33 -29.58 14.09
N VAL A 849 -28.97 -30.70 13.75
CA VAL A 849 -30.36 -31.01 14.12
C VAL A 849 -30.47 -31.25 15.61
N LYS A 850 -29.58 -32.06 16.19
CA LYS A 850 -29.49 -32.32 17.63
C LYS A 850 -29.30 -31.04 18.42
N LEU A 851 -28.43 -30.15 17.94
CA LEU A 851 -28.13 -28.87 18.58
C LEU A 851 -29.38 -27.99 18.64
N ILE A 852 -29.98 -27.67 17.49
CA ILE A 852 -31.15 -26.78 17.45
C ILE A 852 -32.34 -27.41 18.18
N ALA A 853 -32.59 -28.71 17.99
CA ALA A 853 -33.68 -29.39 18.70
C ALA A 853 -33.48 -29.39 20.22
N SER A 854 -32.25 -29.62 20.71
CA SER A 854 -31.96 -29.52 22.15
C SER A 854 -32.14 -28.10 22.69
N GLN A 855 -31.87 -27.07 21.88
CA GLN A 855 -32.08 -25.68 22.23
C GLN A 855 -33.57 -25.32 22.28
N CYS A 856 -34.38 -25.79 21.33
CA CYS A 856 -35.83 -25.64 21.34
C CYS A 856 -36.45 -26.33 22.57
N LEU A 857 -35.99 -27.53 22.91
CA LEU A 857 -36.43 -28.26 24.09
C LEU A 857 -36.09 -27.49 25.37
N LEU A 858 -34.89 -26.91 25.43
CA LEU A 858 -34.46 -26.09 26.57
C LEU A 858 -35.34 -24.85 26.74
N GLU A 859 -35.62 -24.11 25.66
CA GLU A 859 -36.50 -22.94 25.69
C GLU A 859 -37.91 -23.33 26.18
N LEU A 860 -38.52 -24.37 25.60
CA LEU A 860 -39.84 -24.87 26.01
C LEU A 860 -39.89 -25.23 27.50
N LEU A 861 -38.95 -26.04 27.98
CA LEU A 861 -38.93 -26.47 29.38
C LEU A 861 -38.69 -25.31 30.34
N THR A 862 -37.90 -24.31 29.92
CA THR A 862 -37.70 -23.07 30.69
C THR A 862 -39.03 -22.33 30.84
N ARG A 863 -39.76 -22.11 29.74
CA ARG A 863 -41.07 -21.43 29.77
C ARG A 863 -42.13 -22.19 30.55
N ILE A 864 -42.18 -23.51 30.42
CA ILE A 864 -43.07 -24.37 31.21
C ILE A 864 -42.72 -24.24 32.69
N SER A 865 -41.44 -24.25 33.04
CA SER A 865 -40.97 -24.10 34.43
C SER A 865 -41.35 -22.73 35.00
N ASP A 866 -41.13 -21.65 34.25
CA ASP A 866 -41.47 -20.29 34.66
C ASP A 866 -42.99 -20.14 34.86
N GLN A 867 -43.79 -20.59 33.90
CA GLN A 867 -45.26 -20.55 33.99
C GLN A 867 -45.79 -21.35 35.19
N ARG A 868 -45.19 -22.50 35.49
CA ARG A 868 -45.54 -23.30 36.68
C ARG A 868 -45.16 -22.61 37.97
N SER A 869 -44.00 -21.96 38.02
CA SER A 869 -43.57 -21.21 39.21
C SER A 869 -44.47 -20.01 39.50
N TYR A 870 -45.01 -19.37 38.46
CA TYR A 870 -45.90 -18.22 38.59
C TYR A 870 -47.35 -18.62 38.90
N LEU A 871 -47.88 -19.65 38.24
CA LEU A 871 -49.30 -20.06 38.36
C LEU A 871 -49.55 -21.16 39.41
N ASN A 872 -48.52 -21.77 39.99
CA ASN A 872 -48.61 -22.98 40.83
C ASN A 872 -49.43 -24.10 40.18
N ALA A 873 -49.33 -24.25 38.85
CA ALA A 873 -50.10 -25.23 38.09
C ALA A 873 -49.46 -26.63 38.13
N GLU A 874 -50.30 -27.67 38.26
CA GLU A 874 -49.90 -29.07 38.08
C GLU A 874 -49.49 -29.35 36.62
N LEU A 875 -48.66 -30.36 36.43
CA LEU A 875 -48.16 -30.77 35.12
C LEU A 875 -49.21 -31.62 34.38
N ARG A 876 -49.65 -31.20 33.20
CA ARG A 876 -50.60 -31.94 32.35
C ARG A 876 -49.89 -32.93 31.43
N CYS A 877 -49.18 -33.88 32.02
CA CYS A 877 -48.39 -34.88 31.30
C CYS A 877 -48.57 -36.26 31.92
N SER A 878 -48.38 -37.34 31.16
CA SER A 878 -48.36 -38.69 31.75
C SER A 878 -46.96 -39.04 32.26
N ALA A 879 -46.90 -39.76 33.38
CA ALA A 879 -45.65 -40.27 33.97
C ALA A 879 -44.81 -41.10 32.98
N GLN A 880 -45.48 -41.84 32.07
CA GLN A 880 -44.81 -42.67 31.07
C GLN A 880 -44.19 -41.81 29.96
N TYR A 881 -44.86 -40.74 29.54
CA TYR A 881 -44.33 -39.82 28.54
C TYR A 881 -43.14 -39.01 29.08
N MET A 882 -43.20 -38.56 30.35
CA MET A 882 -42.05 -37.94 31.01
C MET A 882 -40.84 -38.88 31.08
N LYS A 883 -41.04 -40.17 31.36
CA LYS A 883 -39.95 -41.17 31.35
C LYS A 883 -39.25 -41.22 30.00
N SER A 884 -39.99 -41.17 28.90
CA SER A 884 -39.43 -41.20 27.55
C SER A 884 -38.59 -39.96 27.25
N ILE A 885 -39.07 -38.77 27.63
CA ILE A 885 -38.31 -37.51 27.47
C ILE A 885 -37.03 -37.56 28.30
N ILE A 886 -37.12 -37.96 29.57
CA ILE A 886 -35.96 -38.08 30.48
C ILE A 886 -34.93 -39.06 29.90
N ALA A 887 -35.35 -40.22 29.38
CA ALA A 887 -34.42 -41.20 28.83
C ALA A 887 -33.61 -40.66 27.62
N VAL A 888 -34.25 -39.90 26.73
CA VAL A 888 -33.55 -39.28 25.59
C VAL A 888 -32.57 -38.20 26.07
N ILE A 889 -32.98 -37.36 27.01
CA ILE A 889 -32.13 -36.32 27.59
C ILE A 889 -30.92 -36.95 28.30
N GLU A 890 -31.15 -37.94 29.18
CA GLU A 890 -30.10 -38.64 29.92
C GLU A 890 -29.05 -39.27 28.99
N GLY A 891 -29.49 -39.87 27.88
CA GLY A 891 -28.58 -40.44 26.87
C GLY A 891 -27.70 -39.40 26.16
N LEU A 892 -28.14 -38.14 26.09
CA LEU A 892 -27.44 -37.05 25.39
C LEU A 892 -26.64 -36.13 26.34
N VAL A 893 -26.78 -36.27 27.66
CA VAL A 893 -25.92 -35.59 28.65
C VAL A 893 -24.45 -35.99 28.48
N LEU A 894 -24.18 -37.22 28.02
CA LEU A 894 -22.83 -37.74 27.75
C LEU A 894 -22.43 -37.60 26.27
N SER A 895 -23.12 -36.76 25.50
CA SER A 895 -22.76 -36.51 24.10
C SER A 895 -21.32 -35.98 23.97
N GLN A 896 -20.66 -36.33 22.86
CA GLN A 896 -19.35 -35.74 22.49
C GLN A 896 -19.49 -34.23 22.21
N ASP A 897 -20.68 -33.80 21.81
CA ASP A 897 -21.00 -32.41 21.53
C ASP A 897 -21.32 -31.65 22.81
N SER A 898 -20.38 -30.80 23.25
CA SER A 898 -20.48 -30.08 24.53
C SER A 898 -21.74 -29.22 24.67
N ARG A 899 -22.21 -28.57 23.60
CA ARG A 899 -23.44 -27.74 23.61
C ARG A 899 -24.72 -28.56 23.73
N VAL A 900 -24.82 -29.68 23.02
CA VAL A 900 -25.97 -30.60 23.13
C VAL A 900 -26.03 -31.16 24.54
N ALA A 901 -24.88 -31.59 25.08
CA ALA A 901 -24.76 -32.05 26.45
C ALA A 901 -25.18 -30.98 27.47
N GLU A 902 -24.78 -29.71 27.25
CA GLU A 902 -25.12 -28.57 28.12
C GLU A 902 -26.63 -28.30 28.13
N ASN A 903 -27.25 -28.28 26.95
CA ASN A 903 -28.70 -28.10 26.80
C ASN A 903 -29.46 -29.24 27.47
N CYS A 904 -29.10 -30.49 27.17
CA CYS A 904 -29.72 -31.67 27.79
C CYS A 904 -29.54 -31.70 29.30
N GLY A 905 -28.35 -31.39 29.81
CA GLY A 905 -28.08 -31.32 31.25
C GLY A 905 -28.90 -30.25 31.96
N SER A 906 -29.11 -29.10 31.30
CA SER A 906 -29.97 -28.02 31.80
C SER A 906 -31.44 -28.44 31.79
N CYS A 907 -31.91 -29.08 30.71
CA CYS A 907 -33.26 -29.67 30.63
C CYS A 907 -33.51 -30.69 31.75
N LEU A 908 -32.56 -31.61 31.98
CA LEU A 908 -32.66 -32.62 33.03
C LEU A 908 -32.72 -31.97 34.42
N SER A 909 -31.87 -30.99 34.67
CA SER A 909 -31.85 -30.23 35.92
C SER A 909 -33.18 -29.52 36.20
N MET A 910 -33.81 -28.93 35.18
CA MET A 910 -35.13 -28.30 35.30
C MET A 910 -36.24 -29.32 35.60
N ILE A 911 -36.27 -30.44 34.87
CA ILE A 911 -37.27 -31.50 35.09
C ILE A 911 -37.15 -32.08 36.51
N LEU A 912 -35.92 -32.28 37.02
CA LEU A 912 -35.69 -32.71 38.40
C LEU A 912 -36.17 -31.66 39.41
N GLY A 913 -36.02 -30.38 39.12
CA GLY A 913 -36.46 -29.27 39.97
C GLY A 913 -37.98 -29.12 40.11
N TRP A 914 -38.76 -29.72 39.22
CA TRP A 914 -40.23 -29.67 39.24
C TRP A 914 -40.90 -30.39 40.41
N GLU A 915 -40.15 -31.16 41.21
CA GLU A 915 -40.65 -31.93 42.36
C GLU A 915 -41.35 -31.06 43.43
N LYS A 916 -40.98 -29.77 43.53
CA LYS A 916 -41.54 -28.84 44.54
C LYS A 916 -43.05 -28.57 44.40
N PHE A 917 -43.67 -28.97 43.30
CA PHE A 917 -45.04 -28.59 42.93
C PHE A 917 -46.06 -29.74 42.91
N GLY A 918 -45.70 -30.92 43.46
CA GLY A 918 -46.62 -32.02 43.80
C GLY A 918 -47.21 -32.84 42.64
N SER A 919 -46.75 -34.08 42.43
CA SER A 919 -47.52 -35.16 41.78
C SER A 919 -46.92 -36.55 42.07
N GLN A 920 -47.68 -37.65 41.86
CA GLN A 920 -47.20 -39.05 42.00
C GLN A 920 -46.10 -39.46 40.98
N GLU A 921 -45.70 -38.54 40.11
CA GLU A 921 -44.62 -38.69 39.12
C GLU A 921 -43.23 -38.49 39.75
N ASN A 922 -43.20 -38.07 41.02
CA ASN A 922 -42.02 -37.88 41.88
C ASN A 922 -41.11 -39.11 42.05
N MET A 923 -41.54 -40.30 41.63
CA MET A 923 -40.74 -41.54 41.68
C MET A 923 -39.77 -41.70 40.50
N VAL A 924 -39.99 -40.97 39.38
CA VAL A 924 -39.30 -41.26 38.11
C VAL A 924 -37.82 -40.85 38.13
N GLY A 925 -37.49 -39.68 38.70
CA GLY A 925 -36.10 -39.23 38.81
C GLY A 925 -35.32 -39.93 39.93
N ARG A 926 -35.99 -40.35 41.01
CA ARG A 926 -35.37 -40.92 42.21
C ARG A 926 -34.68 -42.26 41.97
N GLU A 927 -35.23 -43.08 41.06
CA GLU A 927 -34.70 -44.41 40.72
C GLU A 927 -33.89 -44.47 39.41
N SER A 928 -33.54 -43.31 38.82
CA SER A 928 -32.78 -43.32 37.56
C SER A 928 -31.37 -43.89 37.75
N LYS A 929 -31.13 -45.04 37.13
CA LYS A 929 -29.81 -45.67 37.05
C LYS A 929 -28.80 -44.82 36.26
N TRP A 930 -29.28 -44.00 35.32
CA TRP A 930 -28.44 -43.11 34.52
C TRP A 930 -27.97 -41.90 35.32
N SER A 931 -28.88 -41.29 36.09
CA SER A 931 -28.49 -40.22 37.03
C SER A 931 -27.44 -40.72 38.03
N ARG A 932 -27.58 -41.95 38.52
CA ARG A 932 -26.55 -42.60 39.36
C ARG A 932 -25.22 -42.80 38.64
N LEU A 933 -25.22 -43.32 37.42
CA LEU A 933 -24.02 -43.49 36.60
C LEU A 933 -23.28 -42.16 36.36
N ILE A 934 -24.03 -41.10 35.98
CA ILE A 934 -23.45 -39.76 35.76
C ILE A 934 -22.81 -39.24 37.05
N MET A 935 -23.44 -39.46 38.21
CA MET A 935 -22.89 -39.03 39.50
C MET A 935 -21.68 -39.86 39.95
N GLU A 936 -21.66 -41.17 39.70
CA GLU A 936 -20.52 -42.05 40.00
C GLU A 936 -19.30 -41.66 39.15
N GLU A 937 -19.47 -41.45 37.84
CA GLU A 937 -18.41 -40.96 36.94
C GLU A 937 -17.95 -39.55 37.33
N PHE A 938 -18.86 -38.66 37.71
CA PHE A 938 -18.53 -37.32 38.20
C PHE A 938 -17.70 -37.37 39.48
N ALA A 939 -18.07 -38.20 40.47
CA ALA A 939 -17.30 -38.36 41.70
C ALA A 939 -15.90 -38.93 41.46
N VAL A 940 -15.76 -39.89 40.53
CA VAL A 940 -14.44 -40.41 40.10
C VAL A 940 -13.61 -39.31 39.45
N ALA A 941 -14.20 -38.51 38.55
CA ALA A 941 -13.50 -37.42 37.88
C ALA A 941 -13.05 -36.30 38.83
N LEU A 942 -13.80 -36.05 39.91
CA LEU A 942 -13.46 -35.07 40.95
C LEU A 942 -12.36 -35.57 41.92
N THR A 943 -12.22 -36.88 42.09
CA THR A 943 -11.28 -37.50 43.05
C THR A 943 -9.97 -37.97 42.41
N ALA A 944 -9.87 -38.01 41.08
CA ALA A 944 -8.66 -38.37 40.35
C ALA A 944 -7.62 -37.22 40.31
N PRO A 945 -6.40 -37.40 40.87
CA PRO A 945 -5.35 -36.38 40.80
C PRO A 945 -4.77 -36.31 39.37
N GLY A 946 -4.79 -35.12 38.75
CA GLY A 946 -4.10 -34.82 37.48
C GLY A 946 -4.99 -34.53 36.27
N LEU A 947 -6.25 -34.98 36.25
CA LEU A 947 -7.22 -34.71 35.17
C LEU A 947 -7.80 -33.28 35.21
N THR A 948 -7.73 -32.60 36.34
CA THR A 948 -8.20 -31.22 36.54
C THR A 948 -7.14 -30.16 36.18
N SER A 949 -5.94 -30.56 35.72
CA SER A 949 -4.79 -29.65 35.55
C SER A 949 -4.87 -28.69 34.33
N LYS A 950 -5.84 -28.89 33.42
CA LYS A 950 -6.14 -28.00 32.30
C LYS A 950 -7.65 -27.79 32.18
N SER A 951 -8.19 -26.90 33.02
CA SER A 951 -9.62 -26.51 33.11
C SER A 951 -10.59 -27.67 33.40
N PHE A 952 -11.57 -27.42 34.27
CA PHE A 952 -12.70 -28.34 34.44
C PHE A 952 -13.36 -28.59 33.08
N SER A 953 -13.61 -29.85 32.71
CA SER A 953 -14.25 -30.16 31.43
C SER A 953 -15.72 -29.71 31.45
N ASN A 954 -16.28 -29.30 30.31
CA ASN A 954 -17.69 -28.91 30.20
C ASN A 954 -18.66 -29.98 30.76
N GLN A 955 -18.28 -31.26 30.68
CA GLN A 955 -19.05 -32.38 31.22
C GLN A 955 -19.16 -32.34 32.75
N GLN A 956 -18.11 -31.89 33.46
CA GLN A 956 -18.12 -31.75 34.91
C GLN A 956 -19.03 -30.59 35.36
N LYS A 957 -19.09 -29.49 34.60
CA LYS A 957 -20.05 -28.39 34.83
C LYS A 957 -21.49 -28.87 34.77
N ILE A 958 -21.80 -29.66 33.75
CA ILE A 958 -23.14 -30.25 33.55
C ILE A 958 -23.50 -31.19 34.69
N ALA A 959 -22.60 -32.10 35.04
CA ALA A 959 -22.81 -33.04 36.15
C ALA A 959 -22.98 -32.32 37.49
N SER A 960 -22.25 -31.23 37.75
CA SER A 960 -22.42 -30.41 38.96
C SER A 960 -23.83 -29.83 39.08
N ASN A 961 -24.40 -29.32 37.98
CA ASN A 961 -25.76 -28.78 37.98
C ASN A 961 -26.84 -29.86 38.19
N ILE A 962 -26.63 -31.05 37.64
CA ILE A 962 -27.51 -32.21 37.90
C ILE A 962 -27.41 -32.63 39.37
N ALA A 963 -26.19 -32.69 39.94
CA ALA A 963 -25.96 -33.00 41.35
C ALA A 963 -26.69 -32.02 42.29
N VAL A 964 -26.56 -30.71 42.04
CA VAL A 964 -27.30 -29.67 42.79
C VAL A 964 -28.80 -29.89 42.71
N SER A 965 -29.32 -30.21 41.52
CA SER A 965 -30.76 -30.43 41.32
C SER A 965 -31.25 -31.67 42.08
N LEU A 966 -30.47 -32.75 42.13
CA LEU A 966 -30.77 -33.96 42.91
C LEU A 966 -30.71 -33.71 44.43
N LEU A 967 -29.78 -32.89 44.91
CA LEU A 967 -29.67 -32.53 46.33
C LEU A 967 -30.84 -31.63 46.79
N LYS A 968 -31.37 -30.80 45.88
CA LYS A 968 -32.53 -29.92 46.13
C LYS A 968 -33.86 -30.65 46.21
N LEU A 969 -33.91 -31.94 45.88
CA LEU A 969 -35.10 -32.75 46.02
C LEU A 969 -35.59 -32.77 47.48
N SER A 970 -36.91 -32.89 47.64
CA SER A 970 -37.62 -33.01 48.92
C SER A 970 -37.12 -34.21 49.74
N GLN A 971 -36.80 -35.31 49.05
CA GLN A 971 -36.12 -36.47 49.61
C GLN A 971 -34.94 -36.83 48.72
N VAL A 972 -33.72 -36.67 49.26
CA VAL A 972 -32.48 -36.98 48.56
C VAL A 972 -32.35 -38.51 48.36
N PRO A 973 -31.99 -39.01 47.16
CA PRO A 973 -31.83 -40.44 46.93
C PRO A 973 -30.77 -41.07 47.85
N GLU A 974 -31.07 -42.21 48.46
CA GLU A 974 -30.16 -42.87 49.42
C GLU A 974 -28.79 -43.18 48.83
N TRP A 975 -28.74 -43.61 47.56
CA TRP A 975 -27.48 -43.89 46.87
C TRP A 975 -26.61 -42.62 46.69
N LEU A 976 -27.21 -41.43 46.60
CA LEU A 976 -26.48 -40.17 46.50
C LEU A 976 -25.86 -39.82 47.86
N THR A 977 -26.56 -40.13 48.95
CA THR A 977 -26.05 -39.93 50.32
C THR A 977 -24.88 -40.85 50.63
N SER A 978 -24.87 -42.08 50.08
CA SER A 978 -23.71 -42.98 50.18
C SER A 978 -22.54 -42.58 49.27
N LEU A 979 -22.81 -41.83 48.21
CA LEU A 979 -21.80 -41.40 47.23
C LEU A 979 -21.06 -40.14 47.69
N PHE A 980 -21.73 -39.21 48.37
CA PHE A 980 -21.06 -38.07 49.02
C PHE A 980 -20.72 -38.36 50.48
N ASP A 981 -19.93 -39.42 50.71
CA ASP A 981 -19.41 -39.71 52.04
C ASP A 981 -18.24 -38.78 52.44
N SER A 982 -17.90 -38.76 53.73
CA SER A 982 -16.86 -37.87 54.24
C SER A 982 -15.49 -38.12 53.60
N SER A 983 -15.19 -39.35 53.16
CA SER A 983 -13.92 -39.68 52.51
C SER A 983 -13.83 -39.15 51.09
N LEU A 984 -14.91 -39.30 50.30
CA LEU A 984 -15.01 -38.79 48.95
C LEU A 984 -14.99 -37.27 48.95
N ILE A 985 -15.73 -36.61 49.84
CA ILE A 985 -15.71 -35.14 49.99
C ILE A 985 -14.30 -34.66 50.33
N SER A 986 -13.60 -35.31 51.29
CA SER A 986 -12.20 -34.98 51.60
C SER A 986 -11.28 -35.14 50.38
N GLY A 987 -11.46 -36.20 49.60
CA GLY A 987 -10.70 -36.46 48.38
C GLY A 987 -10.93 -35.40 47.30
N VAL A 988 -12.19 -34.97 47.10
CA VAL A 988 -12.53 -33.89 46.17
C VAL A 988 -11.93 -32.56 46.64
N VAL A 989 -12.14 -32.17 47.89
CA VAL A 989 -11.61 -30.91 48.45
C VAL A 989 -10.08 -30.86 48.37
N GLY A 990 -9.40 -31.98 48.61
CA GLY A 990 -7.94 -32.09 48.49
C GLY A 990 -7.40 -31.93 47.06
N ASN A 991 -8.22 -32.18 46.04
CA ASN A 991 -7.83 -32.07 44.62
C ASN A 991 -8.24 -30.74 43.97
N LEU A 992 -9.08 -29.93 44.63
CA LEU A 992 -9.48 -28.64 44.10
C LEU A 992 -8.36 -27.60 44.28
N SER A 993 -8.19 -26.75 43.27
CA SER A 993 -7.24 -25.64 43.29
C SER A 993 -7.91 -24.38 42.76
N ALA A 994 -7.35 -23.21 43.07
CA ALA A 994 -7.96 -21.94 42.70
C ALA A 994 -8.14 -21.73 41.17
N ARG A 995 -7.38 -22.47 40.35
CA ARG A 995 -7.49 -22.44 38.88
C ARG A 995 -8.64 -23.29 38.33
N ASN A 996 -9.22 -24.17 39.15
CA ASN A 996 -10.16 -25.19 38.73
C ASN A 996 -11.56 -25.01 39.33
N VAL A 997 -11.75 -23.99 40.18
CA VAL A 997 -13.04 -23.69 40.82
C VAL A 997 -13.91 -22.88 39.84
N THR A 998 -15.09 -23.38 39.53
CA THR A 998 -16.13 -22.70 38.74
C THR A 998 -17.34 -22.37 39.62
N ALA A 999 -18.22 -21.46 39.15
CA ALA A 999 -19.44 -21.08 39.86
C ALA A 999 -20.32 -22.30 40.20
N ASP A 1000 -20.43 -23.27 39.28
CA ASP A 1000 -21.23 -24.49 39.45
C ASP A 1000 -20.68 -25.42 40.55
N ILE A 1001 -19.36 -25.43 40.76
CA ILE A 1001 -18.72 -26.20 41.86
C ILE A 1001 -19.01 -25.54 43.20
N VAL A 1002 -18.90 -24.21 43.28
CA VAL A 1002 -19.22 -23.46 44.50
C VAL A 1002 -20.68 -23.70 44.90
N LYS A 1003 -21.59 -23.70 43.91
CA LYS A 1003 -23.01 -23.99 44.11
C LYS A 1003 -23.28 -25.42 44.60
N LEU A 1004 -22.53 -26.41 44.10
CA LEU A 1004 -22.58 -27.79 44.61
C LEU A 1004 -22.21 -27.88 46.09
N PHE A 1005 -21.10 -27.24 46.49
CA PHE A 1005 -20.68 -27.24 47.89
C PHE A 1005 -21.62 -26.44 48.79
N SER A 1006 -22.23 -25.36 48.29
CA SER A 1006 -23.26 -24.59 49.00
C SER A 1006 -24.47 -25.49 49.33
N GLU A 1007 -24.94 -26.26 48.35
CA GLU A 1007 -26.07 -27.18 48.57
C GLU A 1007 -25.70 -28.35 49.48
N LEU A 1008 -24.49 -28.91 49.36
CA LEU A 1008 -23.99 -29.94 50.30
C LEU A 1008 -23.89 -29.42 51.73
N MET A 1009 -23.54 -28.14 51.91
CA MET A 1009 -23.54 -27.47 53.22
C MET A 1009 -24.96 -27.35 53.78
N THR A 1010 -25.89 -26.85 52.96
CA THR A 1010 -27.30 -26.68 53.33
C THR A 1010 -27.94 -28.00 53.79
N LYS A 1011 -27.57 -29.12 53.16
CA LYS A 1011 -28.05 -30.47 53.50
C LYS A 1011 -27.22 -31.17 54.60
N LYS A 1012 -26.23 -30.49 55.19
CA LYS A 1012 -25.36 -30.98 56.29
C LYS A 1012 -24.49 -32.19 55.95
N TYR A 1013 -24.04 -32.31 54.71
CA TYR A 1013 -23.07 -33.34 54.30
C TYR A 1013 -21.60 -32.93 54.53
N LEU A 1014 -21.32 -31.64 54.69
CA LEU A 1014 -19.98 -31.13 54.95
C LEU A 1014 -19.64 -31.13 56.45
N THR A 1015 -18.44 -31.59 56.79
CA THR A 1015 -17.88 -31.45 58.15
C THR A 1015 -17.28 -30.05 58.34
N GLN A 1016 -17.05 -29.65 59.60
CA GLN A 1016 -16.42 -28.37 59.91
C GLN A 1016 -15.03 -28.23 59.26
N GLU A 1017 -14.26 -29.32 59.17
CA GLU A 1017 -12.95 -29.33 58.50
C GLU A 1017 -13.06 -29.08 56.99
N HIS A 1018 -14.11 -29.63 56.34
CA HIS A 1018 -14.38 -29.38 54.92
C HIS A 1018 -14.75 -27.93 54.68
N VAL A 1019 -15.61 -27.34 55.52
CA VAL A 1019 -16.06 -25.95 55.41
C VAL A 1019 -14.88 -24.99 55.54
N VAL A 1020 -13.99 -25.19 56.52
CA VAL A 1020 -12.78 -24.37 56.70
C VAL A 1020 -11.83 -24.48 55.50
N SER A 1021 -11.65 -25.69 54.98
CA SER A 1021 -10.78 -25.94 53.82
C SER A 1021 -11.30 -25.25 52.55
N LEU A 1022 -12.61 -25.31 52.31
CA LEU A 1022 -13.28 -24.63 51.19
C LEU A 1022 -13.27 -23.11 51.36
N HIS A 1023 -13.44 -22.59 52.57
CA HIS A 1023 -13.33 -21.17 52.88
C HIS A 1023 -11.96 -20.61 52.46
N ASN A 1024 -10.89 -21.28 52.89
CA ASN A 1024 -9.52 -20.90 52.53
C ASN A 1024 -9.31 -20.96 51.01
N LEU A 1025 -9.80 -22.01 50.35
CA LEU A 1025 -9.68 -22.18 48.90
C LEU A 1025 -10.42 -21.07 48.13
N PHE A 1026 -11.68 -20.79 48.46
CA PHE A 1026 -12.49 -19.76 47.78
C PHE A 1026 -11.96 -18.35 48.05
N GLN A 1027 -11.35 -18.09 49.21
CA GLN A 1027 -10.64 -16.85 49.47
C GLN A 1027 -9.41 -16.67 48.57
N VAL A 1028 -8.67 -17.74 48.28
CA VAL A 1028 -7.55 -17.74 47.32
C VAL A 1028 -8.07 -17.53 45.89
N CYS A 1029 -9.18 -18.17 45.48
CA CYS A 1029 -9.83 -17.91 44.18
C CYS A 1029 -10.21 -16.44 44.02
N ARG A 1030 -10.85 -15.86 45.04
CA ARG A 1030 -11.26 -14.46 45.06
C ARG A 1030 -10.08 -13.52 44.83
N ARG A 1031 -8.93 -13.75 45.49
CA ARG A 1031 -7.71 -12.95 45.27
C ARG A 1031 -7.18 -13.04 43.84
N GLN A 1032 -7.15 -14.24 43.25
CA GLN A 1032 -6.64 -14.44 41.89
C GLN A 1032 -7.50 -13.75 40.81
N VAL A 1033 -8.82 -13.71 40.99
CA VAL A 1033 -9.73 -13.02 40.05
C VAL A 1033 -9.52 -11.49 40.09
N TYR A 1034 -9.29 -10.91 41.28
CA TYR A 1034 -8.98 -9.49 41.42
C TYR A 1034 -7.57 -9.12 40.91
N GLU A 1035 -6.57 -10.00 41.06
CA GLU A 1035 -5.21 -9.77 40.55
C GLU A 1035 -5.11 -9.96 39.02
N GLY A 1036 -5.86 -10.90 38.43
CA GLY A 1036 -5.86 -11.19 36.99
C GLY A 1036 -6.66 -10.20 36.13
N SER A 1037 -7.57 -9.43 36.71
CA SER A 1037 -8.38 -8.42 36.00
C SER A 1037 -7.65 -7.08 35.79
N CYS A 1038 -6.55 -6.83 36.50
CA CYS A 1038 -5.74 -5.62 36.35
C CYS A 1038 -4.73 -5.64 35.18
N SER A 1039 -4.52 -6.77 34.48
CA SER A 1039 -3.44 -6.91 33.49
C SER A 1039 -3.87 -7.24 32.05
N LYS A 1040 -5.18 -7.19 31.74
CA LYS A 1040 -5.70 -7.44 30.37
C LYS A 1040 -6.89 -6.53 30.02
N SER A 1041 -6.72 -5.23 30.26
CA SER A 1041 -7.63 -4.18 29.77
C SER A 1041 -6.97 -3.45 28.59
N GLU A 1042 -6.43 -4.19 27.63
CA GLU A 1042 -6.29 -3.66 26.27
C GLU A 1042 -7.51 -4.15 25.51
N LEU A 1043 -8.42 -3.21 25.23
CA LEU A 1043 -9.53 -3.38 24.31
C LEU A 1043 -8.98 -3.85 22.97
N SER A 1044 -8.94 -5.16 22.75
CA SER A 1044 -9.06 -5.66 21.39
C SER A 1044 -10.51 -5.41 20.99
N GLU A 1045 -10.75 -4.27 20.36
CA GLU A 1045 -11.82 -4.15 19.36
C GLU A 1045 -11.52 -5.17 18.25
N GLN A 1046 -11.78 -6.45 18.55
CA GLN A 1046 -12.06 -7.40 17.51
C GLN A 1046 -13.39 -6.94 16.94
N LYS A 1047 -13.31 -6.16 15.86
CA LYS A 1047 -14.29 -6.22 14.78
C LYS A 1047 -14.60 -7.70 14.59
N ALA A 1048 -15.69 -8.18 15.19
CA ALA A 1048 -16.34 -9.34 14.63
C ALA A 1048 -16.56 -8.93 13.18
N GLU A 1049 -15.93 -9.61 12.24
CA GLU A 1049 -16.30 -9.47 10.84
C GLU A 1049 -17.81 -9.71 10.82
N GLU A 1050 -18.59 -8.63 10.72
CA GLU A 1050 -20.03 -8.69 10.51
C GLU A 1050 -20.17 -9.23 9.10
N THR A 1051 -20.10 -10.56 8.98
CA THR A 1051 -20.19 -11.27 7.73
C THR A 1051 -21.63 -11.16 7.25
N VAL A 1052 -21.80 -10.54 6.09
CA VAL A 1052 -23.08 -10.33 5.42
C VAL A 1052 -23.35 -11.50 4.47
N ALA A 1053 -24.62 -11.88 4.26
CA ALA A 1053 -24.95 -12.99 3.37
C ALA A 1053 -24.81 -12.56 1.91
N MET A 1054 -23.93 -13.24 1.17
CA MET A 1054 -23.77 -13.15 -0.29
C MET A 1054 -24.47 -14.31 -1.02
N SER A 1055 -24.80 -15.37 -0.29
CA SER A 1055 -25.47 -16.56 -0.82
C SER A 1055 -26.55 -17.09 0.13
N PRO A 1056 -27.54 -17.86 -0.39
CA PRO A 1056 -28.55 -18.50 0.46
C PRO A 1056 -27.96 -19.49 1.48
N ASP A 1057 -26.83 -20.12 1.17
CA ASP A 1057 -26.20 -21.08 2.09
C ASP A 1057 -25.53 -20.36 3.28
N GLU A 1058 -25.05 -19.13 3.07
CA GLU A 1058 -24.54 -18.27 4.15
C GLU A 1058 -25.65 -17.77 5.08
N VAL A 1059 -26.88 -17.58 4.60
CA VAL A 1059 -28.04 -17.22 5.45
C VAL A 1059 -28.23 -18.23 6.58
N CYS A 1060 -28.21 -19.52 6.25
CA CYS A 1060 -28.33 -20.60 7.24
C CYS A 1060 -27.17 -20.58 8.24
N ALA A 1061 -25.94 -20.31 7.78
CA ALA A 1061 -24.75 -20.26 8.62
C ALA A 1061 -24.76 -19.06 9.59
N LEU A 1062 -25.17 -17.88 9.12
CA LEU A 1062 -25.31 -16.67 9.95
C LEU A 1062 -26.38 -16.83 11.01
N LEU A 1063 -27.54 -17.40 10.66
CA LEU A 1063 -28.58 -17.76 11.62
C LEU A 1063 -28.10 -18.80 12.64
N PHE A 1064 -27.35 -19.81 12.19
CA PHE A 1064 -26.76 -20.82 13.08
C PHE A 1064 -25.76 -20.16 14.04
N GLY A 1065 -24.99 -19.17 13.56
CA GLY A 1065 -24.15 -18.29 14.36
C GLY A 1065 -24.94 -17.54 15.42
N ILE A 1066 -26.11 -16.97 15.11
CA ILE A 1066 -26.98 -16.30 16.10
C ILE A 1066 -27.46 -17.30 17.18
N VAL A 1067 -27.88 -18.51 16.79
CA VAL A 1067 -28.30 -19.57 17.74
C VAL A 1067 -27.15 -19.95 18.68
N LEU A 1068 -25.92 -20.01 18.17
CA LEU A 1068 -24.72 -20.32 18.95
C LEU A 1068 -24.22 -19.15 19.81
N ASN A 1069 -24.30 -17.92 19.29
CA ASN A 1069 -23.62 -16.74 19.84
C ASN A 1069 -24.37 -16.03 20.97
N GLN A 1070 -25.61 -16.44 21.28
CA GLN A 1070 -26.43 -15.78 22.31
C GLN A 1070 -25.97 -16.01 23.75
N ARG A 1071 -24.85 -16.74 23.97
CA ARG A 1071 -24.09 -16.73 25.23
C ARG A 1071 -22.66 -16.16 25.09
N THR A 1072 -22.24 -15.75 23.88
CA THR A 1072 -20.85 -15.38 23.54
C THR A 1072 -20.73 -14.00 22.89
N ALA A 1073 -21.39 -12.99 23.45
CA ALA A 1073 -20.89 -11.61 23.30
C ALA A 1073 -19.80 -11.42 24.36
N SER A 1074 -18.51 -11.42 23.96
CA SER A 1074 -17.27 -10.85 24.54
C SER A 1074 -17.10 -10.68 26.08
N CYS A 1075 -17.95 -11.31 26.87
CA CYS A 1075 -18.15 -11.08 28.30
C CYS A 1075 -18.17 -12.40 29.05
N THR A 1076 -17.93 -13.56 28.39
CA THR A 1076 -18.01 -14.88 29.05
C THR A 1076 -17.00 -15.02 30.18
N LEU A 1077 -15.75 -14.60 29.98
CA LEU A 1077 -14.73 -14.67 31.04
C LEU A 1077 -15.05 -13.73 32.20
N GLN A 1078 -15.50 -12.50 31.91
CA GLN A 1078 -15.80 -11.50 32.94
C GLN A 1078 -17.11 -11.81 33.69
N MET A 1079 -18.14 -12.27 32.98
CA MET A 1079 -19.44 -12.69 33.53
C MET A 1079 -19.33 -14.02 34.29
N GLU A 1080 -18.52 -14.98 33.83
CA GLU A 1080 -18.24 -16.21 34.59
C GLU A 1080 -17.42 -15.91 35.85
N GLN A 1081 -16.45 -14.98 35.78
CA GLN A 1081 -15.72 -14.50 36.95
C GLN A 1081 -16.64 -13.75 37.93
N GLN A 1082 -17.54 -12.89 37.44
CA GLN A 1082 -18.54 -12.21 38.28
C GLN A 1082 -19.53 -13.20 38.91
N ASN A 1083 -20.02 -14.17 38.14
CA ASN A 1083 -20.90 -15.23 38.66
C ASN A 1083 -20.18 -16.10 39.71
N LEU A 1084 -18.92 -16.44 39.49
CA LEU A 1084 -18.10 -17.15 40.46
C LEU A 1084 -17.95 -16.35 41.76
N LEU A 1085 -17.64 -15.05 41.67
CA LEU A 1085 -17.55 -14.18 42.84
C LEU A 1085 -18.88 -14.11 43.60
N ARG A 1086 -20.01 -13.99 42.89
CA ARG A 1086 -21.35 -13.98 43.48
C ARG A 1086 -21.67 -15.27 44.25
N GLU A 1087 -21.40 -16.43 43.66
CA GLU A 1087 -21.64 -17.72 44.32
C GLU A 1087 -20.71 -17.92 45.53
N ILE A 1088 -19.46 -17.45 45.47
CA ILE A 1088 -18.53 -17.46 46.62
C ILE A 1088 -19.08 -16.61 47.77
N ASP A 1089 -19.61 -15.42 47.48
CA ASP A 1089 -20.20 -14.56 48.50
C ASP A 1089 -21.45 -15.19 49.13
N LEU A 1090 -22.29 -15.88 48.34
CA LEU A 1090 -23.44 -16.65 48.84
C LEU A 1090 -23.02 -17.79 49.76
N PHE A 1091 -21.99 -18.56 49.38
CA PHE A 1091 -21.43 -19.64 50.21
C PHE A 1091 -20.94 -19.10 51.58
N PHE A 1092 -20.30 -17.93 51.59
CA PHE A 1092 -19.87 -17.29 52.83
C PHE A 1092 -21.06 -16.83 53.69
N GLN A 1093 -22.10 -16.27 53.09
CA GLN A 1093 -23.33 -15.89 53.80
C GLN A 1093 -24.02 -17.10 54.44
N GLU A 1094 -24.21 -18.19 53.70
CA GLU A 1094 -24.83 -19.42 54.21
C GLU A 1094 -24.00 -20.05 55.35
N SER A 1095 -22.68 -20.05 55.24
CA SER A 1095 -21.81 -20.55 56.32
C SER A 1095 -21.91 -19.76 57.62
N SER A 1096 -22.22 -18.46 57.55
CA SER A 1096 -22.36 -17.59 58.72
C SER A 1096 -23.73 -17.67 59.41
N GLN A 1097 -24.76 -18.16 58.70
CA GLN A 1097 -26.10 -18.39 59.26
C GLN A 1097 -26.23 -19.76 59.97
N GLY A 1098 -25.24 -20.63 59.80
CA GLY A 1098 -25.17 -21.96 60.41
C GLY A 1098 -24.40 -22.06 61.73
N GLU A 1099 -23.83 -20.95 62.23
CA GLU A 1099 -23.23 -20.85 63.57
C GLU A 1099 -24.26 -20.63 64.69
#